data_AF-A0A1B1UNZ4-F1
#
_entry.id   AF-A0A1B1UNZ4-F1
#
_cell.length_a   1.000
_cell.length_b   1.000
_cell.length_c   1.000
_cell.angle_alpha   90.00
_cell.angle_beta   90.00
_cell.angle_gamma   90.00
#
_symmetry.space_group_name_H-M   'P 1'
#
loop_
_entity.id
_entity.type
_entity.pdbx_description
1 polymer ?
#
loop_
_entity_poly.entity_id
_entity_poly.type
_entity_poly.pdbx_seq_one_letter_code
_entity_poly.pdbx_strand_id
1 'polypeptide(L)'
;MTRTKPSALAHAGHPLDPLSEAEVALTSEILQRVKKLGPDARFTHVQLEEPAKSDVLGWKPGAGLARRAAATLFDCKTGATHVATVDLESESVTQWREYSTKAHPYGQPPITIEEVFKVGDIVKADADWRRAMKRRGLDDKEIELVQVDPFSAGYFDREVEKGRRLVSAVSYWRRNPKDNGYAHPIEGVVALVDLIENRIVHLVDEPDVIPIPKTSRNYDRASIPQTRNDVRPLDVVQKDGPSFTVDGWKVSWQNWSFRVGWTAREGLVLHQISFRDGGLERPIIYRASVTDMIVPYADPTANHFWKCAFDAGEYGLGKLANALELGCDCLGHIHYFDVPVADDYGKPGVMKNAICLHEEDCGILWKHYEFRNETFEVRRSRRLVISFFTTVGNYDYGFFWYFYQDGTIQLEVKLTGIIQTAAIAAGKDYPWGGMVAENLGGPTHQHFFNARLHMMLDGEANTVTEHEFRPRPWGTDNPYGNVFDVTARTLSRERDAAREADGRTGRYWKISNPNRKNSVGGPTAYKLIAHSAPTMLAQEGCYMTSRGGFATKHIWVTRYAPDERYASGEFPNQHAGGDGLPKYVAQNRAIENQDIVVWHSFGATHVCRPEDFPVMPVEYVGFTLKPNGFFAENPAMDLPPDRNAASRDNRDKNSCCG
;
A
#
# COMPACT_ATOMS: atom_id res chain seq x y z
N MET A 1 -48.54 -11.44 10.07
CA MET A 1 -47.27 -12.18 10.12
C MET A 1 -46.21 -11.24 10.65
N THR A 2 -45.95 -11.32 11.95
CA THR A 2 -44.93 -10.57 12.68
C THR A 2 -43.55 -10.95 12.18
N ARG A 3 -42.85 -10.03 11.51
CA ARG A 3 -41.41 -10.16 11.24
C ARG A 3 -40.69 -10.16 12.58
N THR A 4 -40.22 -11.33 12.99
CA THR A 4 -39.23 -11.49 14.05
C THR A 4 -38.00 -10.66 13.68
N LYS A 5 -37.64 -9.70 14.54
CA LYS A 5 -36.33 -9.01 14.48
C LYS A 5 -35.24 -10.09 14.48
N PRO A 6 -34.21 -10.02 13.61
CA PRO A 6 -33.03 -10.84 13.79
C PRO A 6 -32.47 -10.56 15.19
N SER A 7 -32.31 -11.61 15.98
CA SER A 7 -31.73 -11.56 17.31
C SER A 7 -30.28 -11.07 17.22
N ALA A 8 -29.90 -10.17 18.15
CA ALA A 8 -28.54 -9.80 18.56
C ALA A 8 -27.46 -9.86 17.47
N LEU A 9 -26.94 -8.69 17.05
CA LEU A 9 -25.63 -8.58 16.40
C LEU A 9 -24.67 -9.55 17.08
N ALA A 10 -24.16 -10.54 16.34
CA ALA A 10 -23.09 -11.38 16.83
C ALA A 10 -21.94 -10.43 17.18
N HIS A 11 -21.67 -10.27 18.47
CA HIS A 11 -20.60 -9.37 18.91
C HIS A 11 -19.30 -9.85 18.27
N ALA A 12 -18.54 -8.92 17.70
CA ALA A 12 -17.18 -9.21 17.25
C ALA A 12 -16.40 -9.92 18.37
N GLY A 13 -15.64 -10.96 18.02
CA GLY A 13 -14.87 -11.73 19.00
C GLY A 13 -13.82 -10.86 19.71
N HIS A 14 -13.26 -9.89 18.99
CA HIS A 14 -12.32 -8.90 19.48
C HIS A 14 -12.65 -7.47 18.98
N PRO A 15 -12.35 -6.40 19.76
CA PRO A 15 -12.64 -5.02 19.36
C PRO A 15 -12.03 -4.53 18.04
N LEU A 16 -10.93 -5.15 17.63
CA LEU A 16 -10.19 -4.82 16.40
C LEU A 16 -10.59 -5.68 15.20
N ASP A 17 -11.52 -6.63 15.35
CA ASP A 17 -12.01 -7.39 14.20
C ASP A 17 -12.69 -6.44 13.22
N PRO A 18 -12.47 -6.55 11.90
CA PRO A 18 -13.21 -5.80 10.89
C PRO A 18 -14.72 -5.87 11.11
N LEU A 19 -15.45 -4.88 10.58
CA LEU A 19 -16.90 -4.93 10.61
C LEU A 19 -17.39 -6.19 9.88
N SER A 20 -18.35 -6.89 10.47
CA SER A 20 -19.08 -7.96 9.78
C SER A 20 -19.98 -7.39 8.68
N GLU A 21 -20.43 -8.23 7.75
CA GLU A 21 -21.37 -7.83 6.69
C GLU A 21 -22.66 -7.21 7.27
N ALA A 22 -23.16 -7.76 8.38
CA ALA A 22 -24.33 -7.23 9.09
C ALA A 22 -24.06 -5.86 9.73
N GLU A 23 -22.86 -5.64 10.27
CA GLU A 23 -22.46 -4.34 10.84
C GLU A 23 -22.28 -3.28 9.74
N VAL A 24 -21.74 -3.66 8.58
CA VAL A 24 -21.67 -2.77 7.40
C VAL A 24 -23.08 -2.38 6.95
N ALA A 25 -23.97 -3.35 6.80
CA ALA A 25 -25.37 -3.12 6.43
C ALA A 25 -26.05 -2.15 7.42
N LEU A 26 -25.92 -2.44 8.71
CA LEU A 26 -26.52 -1.64 9.78
C LEU A 26 -25.95 -0.20 9.80
N THR A 27 -24.66 -0.03 9.54
CA THR A 27 -24.02 1.30 9.45
C THR A 27 -24.71 2.15 8.39
N SER A 28 -24.86 1.61 7.19
CA SER A 28 -25.50 2.29 6.06
C SER A 28 -26.97 2.57 6.34
N GLU A 29 -27.71 1.62 6.91
CA GLU A 29 -29.12 1.79 7.29
C GLU A 29 -29.32 2.91 8.32
N ILE A 30 -28.47 2.97 9.36
CA ILE A 30 -28.51 4.03 10.37
C ILE A 30 -28.25 5.39 9.72
N LEU A 31 -27.22 5.50 8.88
CA LEU A 31 -26.89 6.76 8.21
C LEU A 31 -28.00 7.22 7.28
N GLN A 32 -28.54 6.32 6.44
CA GLN A 32 -29.66 6.60 5.55
C GLN A 32 -30.89 7.09 6.32
N ARG A 33 -31.24 6.41 7.42
CA ARG A 33 -32.40 6.72 8.26
C ARG A 33 -32.23 8.04 9.03
N VAL A 34 -31.14 8.17 9.79
CA VAL A 34 -30.93 9.29 10.73
C VAL A 34 -30.61 10.58 9.99
N LYS A 35 -29.82 10.51 8.91
CA LYS A 35 -29.42 11.68 8.12
C LYS A 35 -30.29 11.92 6.89
N LYS A 36 -31.31 11.07 6.70
CA LYS A 36 -32.28 11.16 5.59
C LYS A 36 -31.57 11.25 4.24
N LEU A 37 -30.58 10.39 4.04
CA LEU A 37 -29.78 10.39 2.83
C LEU A 37 -30.66 10.06 1.63
N GLY A 38 -30.56 10.88 0.57
CA GLY A 38 -31.25 10.65 -0.69
C GLY A 38 -30.55 9.61 -1.56
N PRO A 39 -31.11 9.31 -2.76
CA PRO A 39 -30.51 8.37 -3.71
C PRO A 39 -29.18 8.87 -4.31
N ASP A 40 -28.85 10.14 -4.11
CA ASP A 40 -27.63 10.79 -4.60
C ASP A 40 -26.44 10.66 -3.63
N ALA A 41 -26.63 10.06 -2.45
CA ALA A 41 -25.54 9.79 -1.52
C ALA A 41 -24.64 8.65 -2.02
N ARG A 42 -23.32 8.82 -1.86
CA ARG A 42 -22.30 7.82 -2.16
C ARG A 42 -21.37 7.60 -1.00
N PHE A 43 -21.02 6.34 -0.77
CA PHE A 43 -20.12 5.89 0.29
C PHE A 43 -18.75 5.59 -0.31
N THR A 44 -17.75 6.37 0.07
CA THR A 44 -16.35 6.11 -0.35
C THR A 44 -15.71 5.06 0.54
N HIS A 45 -15.99 5.13 1.84
CA HIS A 45 -15.52 4.17 2.85
C HIS A 45 -16.62 3.88 3.86
N VAL A 46 -16.71 2.61 4.26
CA VAL A 46 -17.38 2.13 5.48
C VAL A 46 -16.45 1.11 6.11
N GLN A 47 -16.03 1.35 7.36
CA GLN A 47 -15.02 0.54 8.03
C GLN A 47 -15.14 0.64 9.54
N LEU A 48 -14.39 -0.20 10.26
CA LEU A 48 -14.30 -0.10 11.72
C LEU A 48 -13.71 1.28 12.09
N GLU A 49 -14.34 1.97 13.05
CA GLU A 49 -13.67 3.03 13.79
C GLU A 49 -12.84 2.34 14.87
N GLU A 50 -11.54 2.16 14.60
CA GLU A 50 -10.63 1.48 15.51
C GLU A 50 -10.68 2.13 16.91
N PRO A 51 -10.94 1.36 17.99
CA PRO A 51 -10.97 1.93 19.34
C PRO A 51 -9.62 2.51 19.76
N ALA A 52 -9.64 3.40 20.76
CA ALA A 52 -8.42 3.96 21.31
C ALA A 52 -7.48 2.85 21.83
N LYS A 53 -6.17 3.02 21.61
CA LYS A 53 -5.15 2.04 22.04
C LYS A 53 -5.28 1.66 23.52
N SER A 54 -5.51 2.63 24.40
CA SER A 54 -5.71 2.39 25.84
C SER A 54 -6.88 1.46 26.12
N ASP A 55 -7.98 1.61 25.38
CA ASP A 55 -9.20 0.83 25.58
C ASP A 55 -8.98 -0.61 25.11
N VAL A 56 -8.30 -0.80 23.97
CA VAL A 56 -7.93 -2.13 23.46
C VAL A 56 -6.98 -2.85 24.41
N LEU A 57 -5.95 -2.16 24.92
CA LEU A 57 -4.99 -2.76 25.86
C LEU A 57 -5.62 -3.07 27.24
N GLY A 58 -6.63 -2.30 27.64
CA GLY A 58 -7.41 -2.55 28.86
C GLY A 58 -8.54 -3.58 28.71
N TRP A 59 -8.91 -3.92 27.46
CA TRP A 59 -10.02 -4.81 27.17
C TRP A 59 -9.70 -6.28 27.50
N LYS A 60 -10.75 -7.02 27.89
CA LYS A 60 -10.69 -8.46 28.15
C LYS A 60 -11.86 -9.16 27.45
N PRO A 61 -11.72 -10.44 27.04
CA PRO A 61 -12.84 -11.21 26.49
C PRO A 61 -14.10 -11.11 27.38
N GLY A 62 -15.21 -10.74 26.77
CA GLY A 62 -16.50 -10.55 27.45
C GLY A 62 -16.72 -9.17 28.09
N ALA A 63 -15.71 -8.30 28.14
CA ALA A 63 -15.91 -6.90 28.52
C ALA A 63 -16.58 -6.13 27.38
N GLY A 64 -17.52 -5.25 27.72
CA GLY A 64 -18.15 -4.35 26.74
C GLY A 64 -17.19 -3.26 26.29
N LEU A 65 -17.12 -3.02 24.99
CA LEU A 65 -16.46 -1.85 24.40
C LEU A 65 -17.30 -1.39 23.21
N ALA A 66 -17.58 -0.09 23.13
CA ALA A 66 -18.48 0.46 22.12
C ALA A 66 -18.02 0.09 20.71
N ARG A 67 -18.86 -0.64 19.99
CA ARG A 67 -18.60 -1.03 18.60
C ARG A 67 -19.04 0.08 17.65
N ARG A 68 -18.07 0.72 16.98
CA ARG A 68 -18.30 1.89 16.13
C ARG A 68 -17.82 1.69 14.69
N ALA A 69 -18.57 2.23 13.75
CA ALA A 69 -18.21 2.29 12.34
C ALA A 69 -17.90 3.73 11.93
N ALA A 70 -16.86 3.89 11.11
CA ALA A 70 -16.54 5.13 10.42
C ALA A 70 -17.03 5.07 8.97
N ALA A 71 -17.59 6.17 8.49
CA ALA A 71 -18.01 6.31 7.10
C ALA A 71 -17.62 7.67 6.52
N THR A 72 -17.17 7.66 5.27
CA THR A 72 -16.99 8.88 4.46
C THR A 72 -17.98 8.81 3.31
N LEU A 73 -18.81 9.84 3.19
CA LEU A 73 -19.85 9.91 2.18
C LEU A 73 -19.97 11.30 1.59
N PHE A 74 -20.46 11.39 0.36
CA PHE A 74 -20.75 12.64 -0.31
C PHE A 74 -22.04 12.56 -1.11
N ASP A 75 -22.65 13.71 -1.36
CA ASP A 75 -23.78 13.85 -2.28
C ASP A 75 -23.24 14.13 -3.70
N CYS A 76 -23.56 13.26 -4.66
CA CYS A 76 -22.98 13.32 -6.00
C CYS A 76 -23.54 14.47 -6.88
N LYS A 77 -24.57 15.20 -6.41
CA LYS A 77 -25.11 16.40 -7.09
C LYS A 77 -24.58 17.71 -6.54
N THR A 78 -24.16 17.73 -5.28
CA THR A 78 -23.73 18.96 -4.60
C THR A 78 -22.26 18.95 -4.17
N GLY A 79 -21.64 17.77 -4.12
CA GLY A 79 -20.29 17.56 -3.60
C GLY A 79 -20.19 17.69 -2.08
N ALA A 80 -21.31 17.83 -1.36
CA ALA A 80 -21.31 17.97 0.10
C ALA A 80 -20.77 16.68 0.75
N THR A 81 -19.58 16.75 1.34
CA THR A 81 -18.87 15.60 1.92
C THR A 81 -19.00 15.59 3.44
N HIS A 82 -19.20 14.41 4.01
CA HIS A 82 -19.31 14.18 5.44
C HIS A 82 -18.44 13.01 5.89
N VAL A 83 -17.80 13.18 7.04
CA VAL A 83 -17.18 12.09 7.81
C VAL A 83 -18.07 11.81 9.01
N ALA A 84 -18.49 10.57 9.15
CA ALA A 84 -19.44 10.12 10.14
C ALA A 84 -18.88 8.98 11.00
N THR A 85 -19.31 8.96 12.26
CA THR A 85 -19.10 7.83 13.16
C THR A 85 -20.46 7.36 13.65
N VAL A 86 -20.69 6.06 13.57
CA VAL A 86 -21.93 5.39 13.97
C VAL A 86 -21.62 4.45 15.10
N ASP A 87 -22.39 4.53 16.18
CA ASP A 87 -22.36 3.57 17.27
C ASP A 87 -23.42 2.50 16.99
N LEU A 88 -22.97 1.27 16.80
CA LEU A 88 -23.80 0.17 16.29
C LEU A 88 -24.70 -0.44 17.37
N GLU A 89 -24.32 -0.31 18.64
CA GLU A 89 -25.11 -0.79 19.78
C GLU A 89 -26.29 0.14 20.07
N SER A 90 -26.03 1.46 20.11
CA SER A 90 -27.07 2.48 20.31
C SER A 90 -27.83 2.86 19.03
N GLU A 91 -27.41 2.30 17.89
CA GLU A 91 -27.88 2.65 16.54
C GLU A 91 -27.92 4.17 16.27
N SER A 92 -26.90 4.89 16.73
CA SER A 92 -26.86 6.35 16.72
C SER A 92 -25.66 6.91 15.95
N VAL A 93 -25.85 8.09 15.33
CA VAL A 93 -24.76 8.80 14.66
C VAL A 93 -24.08 9.71 15.69
N THR A 94 -22.92 9.27 16.19
CA THR A 94 -22.17 9.97 17.24
C THR A 94 -21.31 11.10 16.70
N GLN A 95 -20.91 11.03 15.42
CA GLN A 95 -20.25 12.12 14.71
C GLN A 95 -20.87 12.29 13.32
N TRP A 96 -21.09 13.54 12.93
CA TRP A 96 -21.50 13.93 11.58
C TRP A 96 -20.85 15.27 11.26
N ARG A 97 -19.67 15.22 10.64
CA ARG A 97 -18.86 16.41 10.36
C ARG A 97 -18.84 16.64 8.86
N GLU A 98 -19.38 17.77 8.42
CA GLU A 98 -19.18 18.26 7.05
C GLU A 98 -17.69 18.56 6.84
N TYR A 99 -17.12 18.08 5.75
CA TYR A 99 -15.74 18.36 5.36
C TYR A 99 -15.75 19.39 4.25
N SER A 100 -14.98 20.47 4.42
CA SER A 100 -14.88 21.51 3.39
C SER A 100 -14.15 20.94 2.17
N THR A 101 -14.83 20.90 1.02
CA THR A 101 -14.25 20.48 -0.27
C THR A 101 -14.24 21.60 -1.31
N LYS A 102 -14.78 22.78 -0.95
CA LYS A 102 -15.03 23.89 -1.88
C LYS A 102 -13.91 24.92 -1.96
N ALA A 103 -13.03 24.97 -0.96
CA ALA A 103 -11.93 25.91 -0.87
C ALA A 103 -10.63 25.18 -0.55
N HIS A 104 -9.54 25.60 -1.18
CA HIS A 104 -8.21 25.10 -0.85
C HIS A 104 -7.77 25.63 0.54
N PRO A 105 -6.94 24.90 1.29
CA PRO A 105 -6.13 23.76 0.83
C PRO A 105 -6.87 22.42 0.78
N TYR A 106 -8.10 22.33 1.26
CA TYR A 106 -8.82 21.08 1.46
C TYR A 106 -9.02 20.28 0.14
N GLY A 107 -9.00 18.95 0.26
CA GLY A 107 -9.21 18.03 -0.86
C GLY A 107 -10.59 17.38 -0.88
N GLN A 108 -10.79 16.51 -1.86
CA GLN A 108 -11.99 15.75 -2.16
C GLN A 108 -11.91 14.32 -1.62
N PRO A 109 -13.02 13.66 -1.32
CA PRO A 109 -13.00 12.24 -0.98
C PRO A 109 -12.54 11.38 -2.18
N PRO A 110 -12.15 10.11 -1.98
CA PRO A 110 -11.70 9.25 -3.07
C PRO A 110 -12.70 9.10 -4.22
N ILE A 111 -12.18 8.88 -5.42
CA ILE A 111 -12.95 8.61 -6.63
C ILE A 111 -13.64 7.24 -6.48
N THR A 112 -14.93 7.17 -6.80
CA THR A 112 -15.71 5.93 -6.68
C THR A 112 -15.61 5.06 -7.94
N ILE A 113 -15.96 3.79 -7.84
CA ILE A 113 -15.97 2.87 -8.99
C ILE A 113 -17.04 3.31 -9.99
N GLU A 114 -18.21 3.73 -9.51
CA GLU A 114 -19.25 4.34 -10.33
C GLU A 114 -18.73 5.54 -11.13
N GLU A 115 -17.97 6.44 -10.50
CA GLU A 115 -17.41 7.62 -11.18
C GLU A 115 -16.42 7.23 -12.28
N VAL A 116 -15.61 6.18 -12.07
CA VAL A 116 -14.67 5.68 -13.08
C VAL A 116 -15.39 5.30 -14.38
N PHE A 117 -16.49 4.55 -14.30
CA PHE A 117 -17.26 4.17 -15.49
C PHE A 117 -18.01 5.35 -16.10
N LYS A 118 -18.61 6.20 -15.25
CA LYS A 118 -19.40 7.36 -15.67
C LYS A 118 -18.61 8.35 -16.53
N VAL A 119 -17.30 8.51 -16.27
CA VAL A 119 -16.44 9.43 -17.03
C VAL A 119 -16.31 9.02 -18.49
N GLY A 120 -16.24 7.71 -18.77
CA GLY A 120 -16.21 7.22 -20.15
C GLY A 120 -17.44 7.65 -20.95
N ASP A 121 -18.62 7.56 -20.35
CA ASP A 121 -19.88 7.98 -20.97
C ASP A 121 -19.92 9.50 -21.21
N ILE A 122 -19.50 10.30 -20.22
CA ILE A 122 -19.46 11.76 -20.33
C ILE A 122 -18.54 12.21 -21.47
N VAL A 123 -17.32 11.66 -21.52
CA VAL A 123 -16.30 12.07 -22.50
C VAL A 123 -16.71 11.65 -23.91
N LYS A 124 -17.20 10.42 -24.10
CA LYS A 124 -17.59 9.91 -25.42
C LYS A 124 -18.84 10.59 -25.99
N ALA A 125 -19.68 11.19 -25.15
CA ALA A 125 -20.85 11.97 -25.57
C ALA A 125 -20.50 13.40 -25.99
N ASP A 126 -19.33 13.93 -25.61
CA ASP A 126 -18.94 15.30 -25.89
C ASP A 126 -18.59 15.54 -27.37
N ALA A 127 -19.22 16.54 -27.99
CA ALA A 127 -19.07 16.82 -29.41
C ALA A 127 -17.67 17.32 -29.78
N ASP A 128 -16.98 18.00 -28.86
CA ASP A 128 -15.66 18.59 -29.11
C ASP A 128 -14.59 17.52 -29.01
N TRP A 129 -14.68 16.65 -28.01
CA TRP A 129 -13.84 15.47 -27.89
C TRP A 129 -14.01 14.51 -29.09
N ARG A 130 -15.24 14.26 -29.55
CA ARG A 130 -15.46 13.45 -30.75
C ARG A 130 -14.84 14.09 -32.01
N ARG A 131 -14.84 15.43 -32.13
CA ARG A 131 -14.13 16.12 -33.23
C ARG A 131 -12.61 15.94 -33.11
N ALA A 132 -12.05 15.97 -31.90
CA ALA A 132 -10.63 15.69 -31.66
C ALA A 132 -10.24 14.26 -32.08
N MET A 133 -11.11 13.27 -31.83
CA MET A 133 -10.91 11.88 -32.28
C MET A 133 -10.98 11.75 -33.81
N LYS A 134 -11.96 12.40 -34.46
CA LYS A 134 -12.06 12.43 -35.93
C LYS A 134 -10.85 13.08 -36.59
N ARG A 135 -10.30 14.14 -35.98
CA ARG A 135 -9.06 14.77 -36.48
C ARG A 135 -7.84 13.83 -36.41
N ARG A 136 -7.87 12.84 -35.50
CA ARG A 136 -6.86 11.78 -35.38
C ARG A 136 -7.16 10.55 -36.25
N GLY A 137 -8.15 10.66 -37.14
CA GLY A 137 -8.47 9.66 -38.15
C GLY A 137 -9.37 8.53 -37.68
N LEU A 138 -10.05 8.66 -36.55
CA LEU A 138 -11.02 7.65 -36.07
C LEU A 138 -12.41 7.91 -36.65
N ASP A 139 -13.06 6.86 -37.14
CA ASP A 139 -14.49 6.92 -37.52
C ASP A 139 -15.43 6.76 -36.31
N ASP A 140 -16.74 6.93 -36.51
CA ASP A 140 -17.71 6.84 -35.41
C ASP A 140 -17.75 5.45 -34.75
N LYS A 141 -17.45 4.36 -35.46
CA LYS A 141 -17.40 3.01 -34.88
C LYS A 141 -16.13 2.80 -34.07
N GLU A 142 -15.00 3.31 -34.56
CA GLU A 142 -13.72 3.26 -33.85
C GLU A 142 -13.73 4.14 -32.59
N ILE A 143 -14.41 5.29 -32.63
CA ILE A 143 -14.63 6.14 -31.46
C ILE A 143 -15.36 5.37 -30.36
N GLU A 144 -16.30 4.48 -30.71
CA GLU A 144 -16.99 3.67 -29.70
C GLU A 144 -16.09 2.65 -29.01
N LEU A 145 -14.96 2.27 -29.62
CA LEU A 145 -13.96 1.37 -29.04
C LEU A 145 -12.90 2.10 -28.21
N VAL A 146 -12.91 3.43 -28.17
CA VAL A 146 -11.96 4.20 -27.36
C VAL A 146 -12.19 3.93 -25.88
N GLN A 147 -11.15 3.45 -25.21
CA GLN A 147 -11.03 3.39 -23.77
C GLN A 147 -10.72 4.80 -23.24
N VAL A 148 -11.40 5.19 -22.17
CA VAL A 148 -11.20 6.46 -21.48
C VAL A 148 -10.83 6.15 -20.04
N ASP A 149 -9.61 6.50 -19.64
CA ASP A 149 -9.12 6.26 -18.29
C ASP A 149 -9.19 7.55 -17.47
N PRO A 150 -10.01 7.59 -16.40
CA PRO A 150 -10.07 8.73 -15.50
C PRO A 150 -8.95 8.66 -14.46
N PHE A 151 -8.09 9.68 -14.46
CA PHE A 151 -7.12 9.91 -13.40
C PHE A 151 -7.59 11.00 -12.45
N SER A 152 -7.13 10.97 -11.21
CA SER A 152 -7.22 12.12 -10.33
C SER A 152 -6.61 13.36 -10.99
N ALA A 153 -7.30 14.49 -10.88
CA ALA A 153 -6.89 15.72 -11.57
C ALA A 153 -5.63 16.36 -10.96
N GLY A 154 -5.23 15.94 -9.75
CA GLY A 154 -4.22 16.63 -8.96
C GLY A 154 -4.67 18.04 -8.56
N TYR A 155 -3.73 18.96 -8.40
CA TYR A 155 -4.00 20.36 -8.11
C TYR A 155 -2.93 21.23 -8.76
N PHE A 156 -3.35 22.28 -9.49
CA PHE A 156 -2.46 23.19 -10.20
C PHE A 156 -2.84 24.68 -10.02
N ASP A 157 -3.68 24.97 -9.03
CA ASP A 157 -4.22 26.30 -8.71
C ASP A 157 -4.88 27.02 -9.90
N ARG A 158 -5.61 26.27 -10.73
CA ARG A 158 -6.30 26.84 -11.89
C ARG A 158 -7.70 27.28 -11.50
N GLU A 159 -8.18 28.39 -12.07
CA GLU A 159 -9.57 28.85 -11.83
C GLU A 159 -10.62 27.79 -12.20
N VAL A 160 -10.35 26.97 -13.22
CA VAL A 160 -11.23 25.87 -13.61
C VAL A 160 -11.30 24.76 -12.54
N GLU A 161 -10.35 24.66 -11.63
CA GLU A 161 -10.29 23.62 -10.59
C GLU A 161 -11.06 23.97 -9.32
N LYS A 162 -11.23 25.26 -9.04
CA LYS A 162 -11.74 25.75 -7.75
C LYS A 162 -13.18 25.31 -7.51
N GLY A 163 -13.39 24.61 -6.38
CA GLY A 163 -14.70 24.18 -5.92
C GLY A 163 -15.35 23.04 -6.70
N ARG A 164 -14.59 22.36 -7.58
CA ARG A 164 -15.08 21.24 -8.39
C ARG A 164 -14.50 19.91 -7.93
N ARG A 165 -15.21 18.84 -8.24
CA ARG A 165 -14.75 17.45 -8.11
C ARG A 165 -14.34 16.95 -9.49
N LEU A 166 -13.04 16.82 -9.72
CA LEU A 166 -12.46 16.69 -11.05
C LEU A 166 -11.68 15.41 -11.24
N VAL A 167 -11.73 14.92 -12.46
CA VAL A 167 -10.80 13.92 -12.99
C VAL A 167 -10.28 14.38 -14.34
N SER A 168 -9.04 14.02 -14.65
CA SER A 168 -8.44 14.20 -15.96
C SER A 168 -8.51 12.89 -16.71
N ALA A 169 -9.19 12.87 -17.85
CA ALA A 169 -9.42 11.68 -18.65
C ALA A 169 -8.48 11.65 -19.86
N VAL A 170 -7.74 10.55 -19.98
CA VAL A 170 -6.87 10.24 -21.13
C VAL A 170 -7.48 9.12 -21.95
N SER A 171 -7.15 9.05 -23.24
CA SER A 171 -7.83 8.16 -24.19
C SER A 171 -6.87 7.19 -24.87
N TYR A 172 -7.36 5.97 -25.09
CA TYR A 172 -6.65 4.88 -25.75
C TYR A 172 -7.56 4.24 -26.79
N TRP A 173 -7.08 4.10 -28.02
CA TRP A 173 -7.86 3.41 -29.04
C TRP A 173 -7.78 1.89 -28.81
N ARG A 174 -8.84 1.14 -29.13
CA ARG A 174 -8.79 -0.32 -29.18
C ARG A 174 -9.22 -0.78 -30.56
N ARG A 175 -8.51 -1.75 -31.14
CA ARG A 175 -8.93 -2.37 -32.41
C ARG A 175 -10.23 -3.17 -32.26
N ASN A 176 -10.44 -3.76 -31.08
CA ASN A 176 -11.63 -4.51 -30.70
C ASN A 176 -11.78 -4.48 -29.16
N PRO A 177 -12.92 -4.89 -28.58
CA PRO A 177 -13.14 -4.77 -27.13
C PRO A 177 -12.10 -5.45 -26.23
N LYS A 178 -11.39 -6.47 -26.72
CA LYS A 178 -10.37 -7.24 -25.98
C LYS A 178 -8.93 -6.79 -26.25
N ASP A 179 -8.73 -5.79 -27.11
CA ASP A 179 -7.41 -5.27 -27.44
C ASP A 179 -6.82 -4.48 -26.27
N ASN A 180 -5.50 -4.56 -26.10
CA ASN A 180 -4.77 -3.80 -25.10
C ASN A 180 -4.73 -2.31 -25.50
N GLY A 181 -5.60 -1.49 -24.90
CA GLY A 181 -5.67 -0.06 -25.17
C GLY A 181 -4.35 0.67 -24.94
N TYR A 182 -3.54 0.24 -23.96
CA TYR A 182 -2.24 0.85 -23.67
C TYR A 182 -1.21 0.69 -24.82
N ALA A 183 -1.47 -0.15 -25.82
CA ALA A 183 -0.66 -0.20 -27.04
C ALA A 183 -0.98 0.95 -28.01
N HIS A 184 -2.01 1.74 -27.74
CA HIS A 184 -2.61 2.70 -28.67
C HIS A 184 -3.00 4.04 -27.99
N PRO A 185 -2.10 4.69 -27.22
CA PRO A 185 -2.38 5.98 -26.59
C PRO A 185 -2.76 7.04 -27.63
N ILE A 186 -3.74 7.89 -27.27
CA ILE A 186 -4.18 9.03 -28.08
C ILE A 186 -3.57 10.30 -27.48
N GLU A 187 -2.47 10.75 -28.06
CA GLU A 187 -1.71 11.91 -27.57
C GLU A 187 -2.33 13.26 -27.95
N GLY A 188 -2.09 14.24 -27.08
CA GLY A 188 -2.53 15.63 -27.24
C GLY A 188 -4.04 15.83 -27.04
N VAL A 189 -4.75 14.89 -26.41
CA VAL A 189 -6.16 15.07 -26.01
C VAL A 189 -6.33 14.69 -24.55
N VAL A 190 -6.78 15.64 -23.74
CA VAL A 190 -7.10 15.42 -22.32
C VAL A 190 -8.38 16.14 -21.98
N ALA A 191 -9.35 15.42 -21.41
CA ALA A 191 -10.60 16.00 -20.94
C ALA A 191 -10.57 16.15 -19.42
N LEU A 192 -10.71 17.39 -18.93
CA LEU A 192 -10.97 17.65 -17.51
C LEU A 192 -12.48 17.59 -17.28
N VAL A 193 -12.92 16.63 -16.49
CA VAL A 193 -14.34 16.30 -16.28
C VAL A 193 -14.76 16.70 -14.88
N ASP A 194 -15.88 17.42 -14.78
CA ASP A 194 -16.56 17.68 -13.52
C ASP A 194 -17.57 16.57 -13.23
N LEU A 195 -17.34 15.83 -12.15
CA LEU A 195 -18.13 14.68 -11.73
C LEU A 195 -19.48 15.06 -11.09
N ILE A 196 -19.64 16.32 -10.70
CA ILE A 196 -20.88 16.86 -10.16
C ILE A 196 -21.75 17.37 -11.31
N GLU A 197 -21.18 18.22 -12.17
CA GLU A 197 -21.88 18.78 -13.33
C GLU A 197 -22.05 17.79 -14.49
N ASN A 198 -21.31 16.67 -14.46
CA ASN A 198 -21.33 15.60 -15.46
C ASN A 198 -21.00 16.08 -16.88
N ARG A 199 -19.95 16.90 -17.01
CA ARG A 199 -19.52 17.44 -18.30
C ARG A 199 -18.02 17.70 -18.33
N ILE A 200 -17.47 17.80 -19.52
CA ILE A 200 -16.13 18.34 -19.74
C ILE A 200 -16.16 19.83 -19.41
N VAL A 201 -15.27 20.28 -18.52
CA VAL A 201 -15.09 21.70 -18.16
C VAL A 201 -13.91 22.33 -18.86
N HIS A 202 -12.95 21.50 -19.30
CA HIS A 202 -11.83 21.92 -20.13
C HIS A 202 -11.38 20.75 -21.00
N LEU A 203 -11.19 20.99 -22.29
CA LEU A 203 -10.67 20.02 -23.23
C LEU A 203 -9.36 20.56 -23.81
N VAL A 204 -8.26 19.84 -23.56
CA VAL A 204 -7.01 20.05 -24.27
C VAL A 204 -7.08 19.25 -25.56
N ASP A 205 -6.76 19.90 -26.66
CA ASP A 205 -6.72 19.29 -27.98
C ASP A 205 -5.61 19.94 -28.82
N GLU A 206 -4.41 19.39 -28.71
CA GLU A 206 -3.19 19.96 -29.31
C GLU A 206 -3.27 20.03 -30.85
N PRO A 207 -2.67 21.07 -31.46
CA PRO A 207 -2.68 21.22 -32.92
C PRO A 207 -1.84 20.14 -33.61
N ASP A 208 -0.72 19.76 -33.00
CA ASP A 208 0.17 18.73 -33.52
C ASP A 208 -0.40 17.34 -33.23
N VAL A 209 -0.86 16.66 -34.28
CA VAL A 209 -1.42 15.31 -34.17
C VAL A 209 -0.30 14.27 -34.22
N ILE A 210 -0.05 13.62 -33.09
CA ILE A 210 0.81 12.44 -33.03
C ILE A 210 -0.01 11.22 -33.51
N PRO A 211 0.47 10.44 -34.50
CA PRO A 211 -0.23 9.25 -34.97
C PRO A 211 -0.46 8.23 -33.86
N ILE A 212 -1.68 7.69 -33.78
CA ILE A 212 -2.03 6.60 -32.86
C ILE A 212 -1.24 5.34 -33.29
N PRO A 213 -0.39 4.75 -32.43
CA PRO A 213 0.30 3.50 -32.76
C PRO A 213 -0.74 2.41 -33.07
N LYS A 214 -0.54 1.63 -34.14
CA LYS A 214 -1.56 0.65 -34.58
C LYS A 214 -1.19 -0.81 -34.32
N THR A 215 0.04 -1.10 -33.87
CA THR A 215 0.52 -2.45 -33.60
C THR A 215 -0.05 -2.99 -32.29
N SER A 216 -0.93 -3.99 -32.37
CA SER A 216 -1.51 -4.63 -31.18
C SER A 216 -0.46 -5.41 -30.39
N ARG A 217 -0.52 -5.32 -29.06
CA ARG A 217 0.36 -6.04 -28.12
C ARG A 217 -0.48 -6.65 -27.00
N ASN A 218 -1.20 -7.72 -27.35
CA ASN A 218 -2.09 -8.44 -26.43
C ASN A 218 -1.34 -9.54 -25.70
N TYR A 219 -1.69 -9.73 -24.43
CA TYR A 219 -1.00 -10.62 -23.48
C TYR A 219 -1.87 -11.78 -22.99
N ASP A 220 -3.12 -11.87 -23.45
CA ASP A 220 -4.03 -12.94 -23.08
C ASP A 220 -3.66 -14.27 -23.74
N ARG A 221 -4.19 -15.37 -23.19
CA ARG A 221 -3.91 -16.74 -23.67
C ARG A 221 -4.21 -16.94 -25.14
N ALA A 222 -5.26 -16.32 -25.69
CA ALA A 222 -5.63 -16.49 -27.09
C ALA A 222 -4.63 -15.79 -28.02
N SER A 223 -4.01 -14.70 -27.56
CA SER A 223 -2.97 -13.96 -28.28
C SER A 223 -1.59 -14.63 -28.23
N ILE A 224 -1.33 -15.50 -27.25
CA ILE A 224 -0.06 -16.24 -27.09
C ILE A 224 -0.31 -17.76 -27.14
N PRO A 225 -0.69 -18.35 -28.29
CA PRO A 225 -1.13 -19.74 -28.37
C PRO A 225 0.01 -20.76 -28.14
N GLN A 226 1.26 -20.38 -28.38
CA GLN A 226 2.43 -21.22 -28.17
C GLN A 226 3.11 -20.85 -26.85
N THR A 227 3.27 -21.82 -25.96
CA THR A 227 4.01 -21.69 -24.71
C THR A 227 5.14 -22.68 -24.63
N ARG A 228 6.11 -22.36 -23.78
CA ARG A 228 7.14 -23.30 -23.33
C ARG A 228 6.47 -24.57 -22.80
N ASN A 229 6.99 -25.72 -23.20
CA ASN A 229 6.50 -27.06 -22.82
C ASN A 229 7.48 -27.81 -21.90
N ASP A 230 8.57 -27.16 -21.51
CA ASP A 230 9.65 -27.69 -20.67
C ASP A 230 9.53 -27.26 -19.19
N VAL A 231 8.54 -26.42 -18.86
CA VAL A 231 8.24 -26.04 -17.47
C VAL A 231 7.49 -27.19 -16.78
N ARG A 232 8.17 -27.86 -15.84
CA ARG A 232 7.58 -28.94 -15.06
C ARG A 232 6.78 -28.39 -13.88
N PRO A 233 5.71 -29.08 -13.43
CA PRO A 233 4.97 -28.69 -12.22
C PRO A 233 5.87 -28.60 -10.98
N LEU A 234 5.55 -27.65 -10.09
CA LEU A 234 6.17 -27.46 -8.78
C LEU A 234 5.08 -27.52 -7.69
N ASP A 235 4.92 -28.68 -7.08
CA ASP A 235 3.91 -28.87 -6.04
C ASP A 235 4.47 -28.47 -4.66
N VAL A 236 3.79 -27.52 -3.99
CA VAL A 236 4.10 -27.10 -2.62
C VAL A 236 3.05 -27.71 -1.68
N VAL A 237 3.43 -28.74 -0.91
CA VAL A 237 2.48 -29.56 -0.14
C VAL A 237 2.86 -29.61 1.34
N GLN A 238 1.89 -29.30 2.21
CA GLN A 238 1.99 -29.50 3.66
C GLN A 238 1.06 -30.65 4.09
N LYS A 239 1.60 -31.86 4.18
CA LYS A 239 0.82 -33.09 4.41
C LYS A 239 0.08 -33.11 5.75
N ASP A 240 0.67 -32.48 6.76
CA ASP A 240 0.15 -32.47 8.13
C ASP A 240 -0.53 -31.12 8.47
N GLY A 241 -0.82 -30.31 7.45
CA GLY A 241 -1.35 -28.95 7.60
C GLY A 241 -0.26 -27.90 7.87
N PRO A 242 -0.66 -26.63 8.03
CA PRO A 242 0.24 -25.52 8.29
C PRO A 242 0.61 -25.43 9.77
N SER A 243 1.72 -24.76 10.05
CA SER A 243 2.23 -24.55 11.41
C SER A 243 1.66 -23.30 12.08
N PHE A 244 0.80 -22.55 11.39
CA PHE A 244 0.06 -21.41 11.94
C PHE A 244 -1.35 -21.82 12.35
N THR A 245 -1.91 -21.10 13.31
CA THR A 245 -3.33 -21.19 13.67
C THR A 245 -4.01 -19.85 13.46
N VAL A 246 -5.30 -19.90 13.13
CA VAL A 246 -6.15 -18.72 12.97
C VAL A 246 -7.37 -18.90 13.87
N ASP A 247 -7.60 -17.92 14.74
CA ASP A 247 -8.78 -17.81 15.60
C ASP A 247 -9.49 -16.48 15.32
N GLY A 248 -10.57 -16.55 14.53
CA GLY A 248 -11.19 -15.36 13.93
C GLY A 248 -10.18 -14.59 13.09
N TRP A 249 -9.82 -13.39 13.54
CA TRP A 249 -8.82 -12.54 12.90
C TRP A 249 -7.44 -12.58 13.57
N LYS A 250 -7.25 -13.40 14.62
CA LYS A 250 -5.97 -13.56 15.31
C LYS A 250 -5.15 -14.68 14.67
N VAL A 251 -3.89 -14.40 14.37
CA VAL A 251 -2.93 -15.36 13.85
C VAL A 251 -1.88 -15.67 14.91
N SER A 252 -1.48 -16.94 15.01
CA SER A 252 -0.35 -17.39 15.82
C SER A 252 0.55 -18.32 15.00
N TRP A 253 1.86 -18.09 15.00
CA TRP A 253 2.82 -18.90 14.23
C TRP A 253 4.22 -18.75 14.78
N GLN A 254 4.91 -19.86 15.10
CA GLN A 254 6.34 -19.84 15.47
C GLN A 254 6.72 -18.69 16.44
N ASN A 255 6.02 -18.63 17.58
CA ASN A 255 6.11 -17.59 18.61
C ASN A 255 5.53 -16.21 18.26
N TRP A 256 5.23 -15.91 16.99
CA TRP A 256 4.50 -14.70 16.61
C TRP A 256 3.03 -14.77 17.01
N SER A 257 2.47 -13.61 17.37
CA SER A 257 1.03 -13.38 17.42
C SER A 257 0.70 -11.99 16.89
N PHE A 258 -0.40 -11.88 16.13
CA PHE A 258 -0.94 -10.62 15.65
C PHE A 258 -2.40 -10.78 15.25
N ARG A 259 -3.08 -9.67 14.94
CA ARG A 259 -4.43 -9.67 14.36
C ARG A 259 -4.45 -9.03 12.99
N VAL A 260 -5.22 -9.61 12.10
CA VAL A 260 -5.46 -9.14 10.74
C VAL A 260 -6.64 -8.18 10.77
N GLY A 261 -6.46 -7.01 10.17
CA GLY A 261 -7.48 -5.97 10.02
C GLY A 261 -7.57 -5.48 8.57
N TRP A 262 -8.55 -4.62 8.32
CA TRP A 262 -8.79 -4.07 6.98
C TRP A 262 -9.35 -2.65 7.02
N THR A 263 -8.88 -1.80 6.12
CA THR A 263 -9.55 -0.52 5.81
C THR A 263 -9.71 -0.34 4.30
N ALA A 264 -10.72 0.42 3.88
CA ALA A 264 -10.96 0.63 2.46
C ALA A 264 -9.83 1.45 1.77
N ARG A 265 -9.09 2.25 2.54
CA ARG A 265 -7.93 3.02 2.04
C ARG A 265 -6.63 2.20 2.02
N GLU A 266 -6.29 1.56 3.13
CA GLU A 266 -4.98 0.92 3.34
C GLU A 266 -4.94 -0.52 2.84
N GLY A 267 -6.12 -1.17 2.73
CA GLY A 267 -6.20 -2.62 2.56
C GLY A 267 -5.81 -3.31 3.86
N LEU A 268 -4.79 -4.17 3.79
CA LEU A 268 -4.32 -4.98 4.92
C LEU A 268 -3.72 -4.13 6.05
N VAL A 269 -4.21 -4.34 7.27
CA VAL A 269 -3.68 -3.77 8.51
C VAL A 269 -3.30 -4.89 9.47
N LEU A 270 -2.17 -4.77 10.16
CA LEU A 270 -1.75 -5.73 11.18
C LEU A 270 -1.74 -5.05 12.56
N HIS A 271 -2.40 -5.67 13.52
CA HIS A 271 -2.51 -5.15 14.89
C HIS A 271 -1.85 -6.05 15.91
N GLN A 272 -1.38 -5.44 17.01
CA GLN A 272 -0.84 -6.12 18.19
C GLN A 272 0.21 -7.18 17.82
N ILE A 273 1.17 -6.82 16.96
CA ILE A 273 2.29 -7.70 16.61
C ILE A 273 3.16 -7.90 17.85
N SER A 274 3.28 -9.15 18.26
CA SER A 274 4.06 -9.59 19.41
C SER A 274 4.80 -10.89 19.14
N PHE A 275 5.78 -11.15 19.97
CA PHE A 275 6.58 -12.37 19.94
C PHE A 275 6.66 -12.97 21.34
N ARG A 276 6.37 -14.27 21.46
CA ARG A 276 6.52 -15.03 22.69
C ARG A 276 7.98 -15.44 22.88
N ASP A 277 8.65 -14.83 23.84
CA ASP A 277 10.03 -15.16 24.21
C ASP A 277 10.02 -15.93 25.54
N GLY A 278 10.27 -17.24 25.46
CA GLY A 278 10.04 -18.15 26.57
C GLY A 278 8.57 -18.14 27.01
N GLY A 279 8.31 -17.77 28.26
CA GLY A 279 6.96 -17.66 28.82
C GLY A 279 6.32 -16.28 28.67
N LEU A 280 7.01 -15.29 28.08
CA LEU A 280 6.58 -13.90 28.07
C LEU A 280 6.16 -13.46 26.66
N GLU A 281 4.92 -12.98 26.53
CA GLU A 281 4.46 -12.28 25.33
C GLU A 281 5.04 -10.86 25.31
N ARG A 282 5.85 -10.54 24.30
CA ARG A 282 6.55 -9.26 24.20
C ARG A 282 6.04 -8.47 22.99
N PRO A 283 5.43 -7.28 23.19
CA PRO A 283 4.90 -6.50 22.09
C PRO A 283 6.02 -5.86 21.25
N ILE A 284 5.77 -5.67 19.95
CA ILE A 284 6.71 -5.09 19.00
C ILE A 284 6.08 -3.88 18.29
N ILE A 285 4.93 -4.06 17.62
CA ILE A 285 4.21 -3.01 16.90
C ILE A 285 2.72 -3.10 17.25
N TYR A 286 2.09 -1.99 17.65
CA TYR A 286 0.67 -1.95 17.94
C TYR A 286 -0.19 -1.97 16.67
N ARG A 287 0.21 -1.23 15.63
CA ARG A 287 -0.49 -1.17 14.32
C ARG A 287 0.51 -0.94 13.18
N ALA A 288 0.45 -1.75 12.13
CA ALA A 288 1.26 -1.64 10.92
C ALA A 288 0.37 -1.66 9.66
N SER A 289 0.62 -0.75 8.73
CA SER A 289 -0.10 -0.68 7.44
C SER A 289 0.67 0.15 6.40
N VAL A 290 0.27 0.09 5.14
CA VAL A 290 0.66 1.05 4.10
C VAL A 290 -0.44 2.11 3.99
N THR A 291 -0.12 3.35 4.33
CA THR A 291 -1.12 4.42 4.44
C THR A 291 -1.29 5.23 3.17
N ASP A 292 -0.26 5.25 2.34
CA ASP A 292 -0.31 5.93 1.07
C ASP A 292 0.66 5.38 0.04
N MET A 293 0.37 5.72 -1.22
CA MET A 293 1.29 5.61 -2.34
C MET A 293 1.16 6.86 -3.21
N ILE A 294 2.26 7.39 -3.76
CA ILE A 294 2.23 8.46 -4.77
C ILE A 294 3.09 8.07 -5.99
N VAL A 295 2.56 8.34 -7.19
CA VAL A 295 3.22 7.99 -8.47
C VAL A 295 3.41 9.24 -9.36
N PRO A 296 4.45 10.06 -9.13
CA PRO A 296 4.73 11.23 -9.99
C PRO A 296 5.40 10.83 -11.31
N TYR A 297 4.88 11.36 -12.42
CA TYR A 297 5.42 11.19 -13.77
C TYR A 297 6.31 12.38 -14.19
N ALA A 298 7.29 12.11 -15.05
CA ALA A 298 8.33 13.06 -15.46
C ALA A 298 8.26 13.47 -16.95
N ASP A 299 7.04 13.61 -17.49
CA ASP A 299 6.81 14.11 -18.86
C ASP A 299 6.03 15.45 -18.81
N PRO A 300 6.58 16.55 -19.35
CA PRO A 300 5.97 17.89 -19.29
C PRO A 300 4.83 18.12 -20.30
N THR A 301 4.50 17.15 -21.16
CA THR A 301 3.47 17.31 -22.20
C THR A 301 2.06 17.18 -21.63
N ALA A 302 1.06 17.67 -22.39
CA ALA A 302 -0.33 17.82 -21.97
C ALA A 302 -0.94 16.55 -21.35
N ASN A 303 -0.63 15.38 -21.91
CA ASN A 303 -1.15 14.10 -21.45
C ASN A 303 -0.58 13.65 -20.11
N HIS A 304 0.58 14.16 -19.69
CA HIS A 304 1.37 13.53 -18.63
C HIS A 304 1.82 14.44 -17.49
N PHE A 305 1.98 15.76 -17.70
CA PHE A 305 2.60 16.66 -16.70
C PHE A 305 1.90 16.68 -15.35
N TRP A 306 0.60 16.36 -15.32
CA TRP A 306 -0.23 16.41 -14.13
C TRP A 306 -0.36 15.05 -13.43
N LYS A 307 0.08 13.96 -14.06
CA LYS A 307 -0.06 12.59 -13.53
C LYS A 307 0.76 12.44 -12.26
N CYS A 308 0.05 12.37 -11.14
CA CYS A 308 0.61 12.20 -9.81
C CYS A 308 -0.46 11.59 -8.90
N ALA A 309 -0.77 10.32 -9.15
CA ALA A 309 -1.85 9.61 -8.48
C ALA A 309 -1.44 9.21 -7.06
N PHE A 310 -2.36 9.38 -6.12
CA PHE A 310 -2.25 8.92 -4.74
C PHE A 310 -3.11 7.67 -4.56
N ASP A 311 -2.68 6.52 -5.08
CA ASP A 311 -3.55 5.36 -5.28
C ASP A 311 -4.35 4.94 -4.04
N ALA A 312 -3.74 5.04 -2.84
CA ALA A 312 -4.46 4.80 -1.60
C ALA A 312 -5.45 5.92 -1.26
N GLY A 313 -4.99 7.17 -1.22
CA GLY A 313 -5.81 8.29 -0.75
C GLY A 313 -6.79 8.86 -1.78
N GLU A 314 -6.64 8.56 -3.07
CA GLU A 314 -7.50 9.02 -4.16
C GLU A 314 -8.45 7.95 -4.68
N TYR A 315 -8.16 6.66 -4.46
CA TYR A 315 -9.01 5.55 -4.93
C TYR A 315 -9.30 4.52 -3.84
N GLY A 316 -8.28 4.13 -3.08
CA GLY A 316 -8.37 3.18 -1.97
C GLY A 316 -7.84 1.80 -2.34
N LEU A 317 -6.66 1.44 -1.82
CA LEU A 317 -6.02 0.15 -2.12
C LEU A 317 -6.90 -1.03 -1.70
N GLY A 318 -7.53 -0.92 -0.53
CA GLY A 318 -8.46 -1.94 -0.03
C GLY A 318 -9.74 -2.01 -0.86
N LYS A 319 -10.28 -0.87 -1.29
CA LYS A 319 -11.48 -0.82 -2.13
C LYS A 319 -11.26 -1.48 -3.50
N LEU A 320 -10.03 -1.44 -4.00
CA LEU A 320 -9.63 -1.99 -5.30
C LEU A 320 -8.95 -3.37 -5.21
N ALA A 321 -8.99 -4.01 -4.03
CA ALA A 321 -8.36 -5.30 -3.82
C ALA A 321 -8.94 -6.39 -4.74
N ASN A 322 -8.08 -7.28 -5.21
CA ASN A 322 -8.47 -8.41 -6.05
C ASN A 322 -8.99 -9.57 -5.20
N ALA A 323 -9.83 -10.41 -5.80
CA ALA A 323 -10.15 -11.73 -5.25
C ALA A 323 -9.05 -12.71 -5.67
N LEU A 324 -8.25 -13.19 -4.72
CA LEU A 324 -7.09 -14.04 -5.00
C LEU A 324 -7.51 -15.49 -5.30
N GLU A 325 -6.93 -16.08 -6.35
CA GLU A 325 -7.21 -17.44 -6.78
C GLU A 325 -6.18 -18.46 -6.26
N LEU A 326 -6.69 -19.57 -5.71
CA LEU A 326 -5.88 -20.67 -5.20
C LEU A 326 -5.06 -21.35 -6.31
N GLY A 327 -3.76 -21.48 -6.09
CA GLY A 327 -2.83 -22.11 -7.04
C GLY A 327 -2.34 -21.18 -8.15
N CYS A 328 -2.89 -19.96 -8.26
CA CYS A 328 -2.47 -18.93 -9.20
C CYS A 328 -1.78 -17.77 -8.48
N ASP A 329 -2.51 -17.00 -7.68
CA ASP A 329 -1.96 -15.86 -6.93
C ASP A 329 -1.24 -16.32 -5.67
N CYS A 330 -1.79 -17.35 -5.01
CA CYS A 330 -1.22 -17.96 -3.82
C CYS A 330 -1.08 -19.48 -3.99
N LEU A 331 0.16 -19.97 -3.88
CA LEU A 331 0.53 -21.36 -4.09
C LEU A 331 0.85 -22.07 -2.77
N GLY A 332 0.30 -23.26 -2.56
CA GLY A 332 0.57 -24.10 -1.39
C GLY A 332 -0.66 -24.30 -0.50
N HIS A 333 -0.46 -24.39 0.81
CA HIS A 333 -1.55 -24.49 1.78
C HIS A 333 -1.98 -23.09 2.23
N ILE A 334 -3.09 -22.61 1.69
CA ILE A 334 -3.51 -21.22 1.85
C ILE A 334 -4.72 -21.11 2.80
N HIS A 335 -4.65 -20.16 3.73
CA HIS A 335 -5.80 -19.64 4.44
C HIS A 335 -6.18 -18.28 3.85
N TYR A 336 -7.46 -18.09 3.51
CA TYR A 336 -7.96 -16.82 2.99
C TYR A 336 -8.82 -16.11 4.03
N PHE A 337 -8.70 -14.79 4.10
CA PHE A 337 -9.69 -13.95 4.78
C PHE A 337 -10.61 -13.29 3.76
N ASP A 338 -11.90 -13.52 3.93
CA ASP A 338 -12.97 -12.78 3.26
C ASP A 338 -13.20 -11.46 4.01
N VAL A 339 -13.35 -10.36 3.28
CA VAL A 339 -13.48 -9.03 3.89
C VAL A 339 -14.85 -8.44 3.58
N PRO A 340 -15.69 -8.17 4.61
CA PRO A 340 -16.94 -7.45 4.43
C PRO A 340 -16.70 -5.97 4.09
N VAL A 341 -17.42 -5.46 3.11
CA VAL A 341 -17.30 -4.07 2.61
C VAL A 341 -18.64 -3.49 2.18
N ALA A 342 -18.67 -2.17 1.99
CA ALA A 342 -19.78 -1.48 1.35
C ALA A 342 -19.43 -1.11 -0.09
N ASP A 343 -20.40 -1.22 -1.00
CA ASP A 343 -20.32 -0.62 -2.33
C ASP A 343 -20.51 0.92 -2.29
N ASP A 344 -20.45 1.57 -3.46
CA ASP A 344 -20.61 3.02 -3.59
C ASP A 344 -21.99 3.52 -3.11
N TYR A 345 -22.99 2.65 -2.99
CA TYR A 345 -24.34 2.97 -2.52
C TYR A 345 -24.56 2.62 -1.05
N GLY A 346 -23.51 2.15 -0.36
CA GLY A 346 -23.58 1.69 1.02
C GLY A 346 -24.18 0.29 1.18
N LYS A 347 -24.37 -0.47 0.09
CA LYS A 347 -24.87 -1.84 0.19
C LYS A 347 -23.75 -2.76 0.65
N PRO A 348 -24.02 -3.67 1.60
CA PRO A 348 -23.01 -4.62 2.07
C PRO A 348 -22.67 -5.64 0.98
N GLY A 349 -21.43 -6.10 1.01
CA GLY A 349 -20.91 -7.20 0.21
C GLY A 349 -19.67 -7.80 0.84
N VAL A 350 -19.08 -8.79 0.18
CA VAL A 350 -17.88 -9.47 0.65
C VAL A 350 -16.87 -9.55 -0.48
N MET A 351 -15.67 -9.03 -0.25
CA MET A 351 -14.51 -9.34 -1.08
C MET A 351 -13.99 -10.72 -0.71
N LYS A 352 -14.21 -11.68 -1.61
CA LYS A 352 -13.77 -13.07 -1.46
C LYS A 352 -12.27 -13.17 -1.60
N ASN A 353 -11.63 -13.94 -0.73
CA ASN A 353 -10.20 -14.22 -0.78
C ASN A 353 -9.33 -12.95 -0.87
N ALA A 354 -9.73 -11.88 -0.18
CA ALA A 354 -9.04 -10.58 -0.28
C ALA A 354 -7.63 -10.62 0.31
N ILE A 355 -7.43 -11.44 1.36
CA ILE A 355 -6.13 -11.60 2.01
C ILE A 355 -5.75 -13.08 1.97
N CYS A 356 -4.51 -13.34 1.62
CA CYS A 356 -3.90 -14.66 1.60
C CYS A 356 -2.90 -14.80 2.75
N LEU A 357 -2.96 -15.91 3.48
CA LEU A 357 -2.06 -16.30 4.56
C LEU A 357 -1.50 -17.69 4.29
N HIS A 358 -0.18 -17.82 4.29
CA HIS A 358 0.49 -19.13 4.20
C HIS A 358 1.88 -19.06 4.82
N GLU A 359 2.54 -20.20 5.00
CA GLU A 359 3.97 -20.24 5.32
C GLU A 359 4.75 -20.89 4.17
N GLU A 360 5.98 -20.44 3.96
CA GLU A 360 6.84 -20.98 2.91
C GLU A 360 8.27 -21.22 3.42
N ASP A 361 8.96 -22.17 2.77
CA ASP A 361 10.38 -22.39 2.98
C ASP A 361 11.18 -21.16 2.52
N CYS A 362 12.15 -20.75 3.33
CA CYS A 362 13.01 -19.61 3.05
C CYS A 362 14.50 -20.00 3.17
N GLY A 363 14.84 -21.22 2.73
CA GLY A 363 16.23 -21.67 2.68
C GLY A 363 16.85 -21.94 4.05
N ILE A 364 18.09 -21.49 4.26
CA ILE A 364 18.86 -21.73 5.49
C ILE A 364 18.65 -20.59 6.47
N LEU A 365 18.31 -20.94 7.72
CA LEU A 365 18.20 -19.98 8.82
C LEU A 365 19.56 -19.75 9.47
N TRP A 366 20.19 -20.83 9.92
CA TRP A 366 21.56 -20.81 10.41
C TRP A 366 22.24 -22.16 10.15
N LYS A 367 23.57 -22.13 10.02
CA LYS A 367 24.40 -23.31 9.75
C LYS A 367 25.80 -23.10 10.31
N HIS A 368 26.36 -24.14 10.92
CA HIS A 368 27.76 -24.13 11.36
C HIS A 368 28.39 -25.52 11.24
N TYR A 369 29.70 -25.54 10.99
CA TYR A 369 30.53 -26.74 11.06
C TYR A 369 31.81 -26.43 11.84
N GLU A 370 31.93 -27.01 13.04
CA GLU A 370 33.15 -26.94 13.85
C GLU A 370 34.03 -28.15 13.51
N PHE A 371 35.01 -27.94 12.64
CA PHE A 371 35.85 -29.01 12.11
C PHE A 371 36.72 -29.70 13.16
N ARG A 372 37.00 -29.07 14.31
CA ARG A 372 37.87 -29.66 15.35
C ARG A 372 37.20 -30.79 16.12
N ASN A 373 35.88 -30.73 16.25
CA ASN A 373 35.09 -31.76 16.94
C ASN A 373 34.00 -32.35 16.05
N GLU A 374 34.00 -31.99 14.77
CA GLU A 374 33.08 -32.46 13.74
C GLU A 374 31.60 -32.12 14.00
N THR A 375 31.30 -31.15 14.88
CA THR A 375 29.93 -30.71 15.12
C THR A 375 29.38 -30.03 13.87
N PHE A 376 28.34 -30.60 13.29
CA PHE A 376 27.65 -30.08 12.10
C PHE A 376 26.18 -29.81 12.41
N GLU A 377 25.76 -28.56 12.26
CA GLU A 377 24.39 -28.15 12.57
C GLU A 377 23.82 -27.27 11.45
N VAL A 378 22.54 -27.50 11.13
CA VAL A 378 21.77 -26.72 10.15
C VAL A 378 20.33 -26.58 10.63
N ARG A 379 19.77 -25.38 10.51
CA ARG A 379 18.32 -25.15 10.59
C ARG A 379 17.84 -24.48 9.31
N ARG A 380 16.70 -24.95 8.79
CA ARG A 380 16.03 -24.32 7.66
C ARG A 380 15.15 -23.18 8.17
N SER A 381 15.01 -22.13 7.37
CA SER A 381 14.10 -21.04 7.65
C SER A 381 12.74 -21.34 7.02
N ARG A 382 11.69 -20.93 7.73
CA ARG A 382 10.39 -20.63 7.13
C ARG A 382 10.06 -19.15 7.35
N ARG A 383 9.15 -18.62 6.53
CA ARG A 383 8.50 -17.34 6.80
C ARG A 383 7.00 -17.49 6.66
N LEU A 384 6.26 -16.79 7.51
CA LEU A 384 4.82 -16.59 7.35
C LEU A 384 4.62 -15.42 6.40
N VAL A 385 3.72 -15.58 5.45
CA VAL A 385 3.35 -14.59 4.43
C VAL A 385 1.90 -14.19 4.66
N ILE A 386 1.64 -12.90 4.80
CA ILE A 386 0.29 -12.34 4.73
C ILE A 386 0.24 -11.22 3.69
N SER A 387 -0.65 -11.35 2.71
CA SER A 387 -0.66 -10.48 1.54
C SER A 387 -2.04 -10.19 0.97
N PHE A 388 -2.12 -9.11 0.19
CA PHE A 388 -3.21 -8.83 -0.73
C PHE A 388 -2.66 -8.23 -2.04
N PHE A 389 -3.45 -8.30 -3.12
CA PHE A 389 -3.19 -7.59 -4.37
C PHE A 389 -4.31 -6.58 -4.65
N THR A 390 -3.97 -5.51 -5.36
CA THR A 390 -4.90 -4.45 -5.77
C THR A 390 -4.54 -3.96 -7.17
N THR A 391 -5.56 -3.62 -7.96
CA THR A 391 -5.40 -3.11 -9.32
C THR A 391 -5.88 -1.67 -9.39
N VAL A 392 -4.99 -0.75 -9.76
CA VAL A 392 -5.31 0.68 -9.87
C VAL A 392 -5.06 1.13 -11.30
N GLY A 393 -6.14 1.18 -12.09
CA GLY A 393 -6.08 1.50 -13.51
C GLY A 393 -5.22 0.50 -14.28
N ASN A 394 -4.01 0.92 -14.65
CA ASN A 394 -3.06 0.14 -15.42
C ASN A 394 -2.12 -0.73 -14.57
N TYR A 395 -1.87 -0.38 -13.32
CA TYR A 395 -0.90 -1.05 -12.46
C TYR A 395 -1.55 -2.03 -11.49
N ASP A 396 -0.77 -3.05 -11.10
CA ASP A 396 -1.13 -4.03 -10.09
C ASP A 396 -0.05 -4.03 -8.98
N TYR A 397 -0.50 -3.96 -7.72
CA TYR A 397 0.37 -3.91 -6.55
C TYR A 397 0.06 -5.05 -5.59
N GLY A 398 1.07 -5.84 -5.25
CA GLY A 398 0.99 -6.86 -4.22
C GLY A 398 1.70 -6.42 -2.95
N PHE A 399 1.03 -6.40 -1.80
CA PHE A 399 1.61 -6.02 -0.51
C PHE A 399 1.81 -7.26 0.35
N PHE A 400 3.05 -7.60 0.66
CA PHE A 400 3.44 -8.83 1.35
C PHE A 400 4.16 -8.51 2.66
N TRP A 401 3.52 -8.84 3.78
CA TRP A 401 4.16 -8.84 5.09
C TRP A 401 4.71 -10.22 5.39
N TYR A 402 5.96 -10.26 5.83
CA TYR A 402 6.67 -11.48 6.18
C TYR A 402 7.10 -11.48 7.64
N PHE A 403 6.89 -12.60 8.31
CA PHE A 403 7.40 -12.87 9.65
C PHE A 403 8.35 -14.05 9.61
N TYR A 404 9.54 -13.89 10.18
CA TYR A 404 10.61 -14.90 10.15
C TYR A 404 10.83 -15.51 11.53
N GLN A 405 11.37 -16.73 11.55
CA GLN A 405 11.66 -17.45 12.80
C GLN A 405 12.81 -16.81 13.62
N ASP A 406 13.63 -15.95 13.02
CA ASP A 406 14.67 -15.17 13.73
C ASP A 406 14.13 -13.88 14.40
N GLY A 407 12.82 -13.64 14.33
CA GLY A 407 12.20 -12.41 14.81
C GLY A 407 12.19 -11.26 13.79
N THR A 408 12.68 -11.46 12.56
CA THR A 408 12.61 -10.44 11.50
C THR A 408 11.17 -10.20 11.03
N ILE A 409 10.82 -8.94 10.78
CA ILE A 409 9.60 -8.50 10.08
C ILE A 409 10.02 -7.83 8.78
N GLN A 410 9.39 -8.15 7.66
CA GLN A 410 9.64 -7.50 6.37
C GLN A 410 8.32 -7.10 5.72
N LEU A 411 8.33 -5.95 5.04
CA LEU A 411 7.32 -5.63 4.04
C LEU A 411 8.00 -5.65 2.67
N GLU A 412 7.37 -6.32 1.71
CA GLU A 412 7.72 -6.30 0.30
C GLU A 412 6.50 -5.89 -0.51
N VAL A 413 6.69 -4.94 -1.42
CA VAL A 413 5.68 -4.52 -2.39
C VAL A 413 6.14 -4.96 -3.77
N LYS A 414 5.25 -5.64 -4.48
CA LYS A 414 5.44 -6.17 -5.83
C LYS A 414 4.68 -5.28 -6.81
N LEU A 415 5.39 -4.63 -7.72
CA LEU A 415 4.82 -3.77 -8.75
C LEU A 415 4.79 -4.57 -10.06
N THR A 416 3.63 -4.69 -10.68
CA THR A 416 3.41 -5.37 -11.97
C THR A 416 2.26 -4.69 -12.71
N GLY A 417 1.73 -5.32 -13.75
CA GLY A 417 0.67 -4.72 -14.57
C GLY A 417 1.24 -4.03 -15.79
N ILE A 418 0.55 -3.01 -16.30
CA ILE A 418 0.88 -2.35 -17.55
C ILE A 418 1.40 -0.95 -17.25
N ILE A 419 2.52 -0.55 -17.84
CA ILE A 419 3.03 0.82 -17.72
C ILE A 419 2.06 1.83 -18.36
N GLN A 420 2.04 3.08 -17.88
CA GLN A 420 1.45 4.17 -18.67
C GLN A 420 2.24 4.34 -19.97
N THR A 421 1.55 4.66 -21.07
CA THR A 421 2.17 4.77 -22.39
C THR A 421 1.93 6.12 -23.03
N ALA A 422 2.84 6.50 -23.92
CA ALA A 422 2.81 7.71 -24.74
C ALA A 422 3.02 7.36 -26.21
N ALA A 423 2.25 7.98 -27.10
CA ALA A 423 2.48 7.83 -28.54
C ALA A 423 3.67 8.69 -28.97
N ILE A 424 4.55 8.12 -29.79
CA ILE A 424 5.77 8.78 -30.26
C ILE A 424 5.77 8.80 -31.79
N ALA A 425 5.98 9.97 -32.39
CA ALA A 425 6.04 10.11 -33.84
C ALA A 425 7.15 9.24 -34.47
N ALA A 426 6.95 8.83 -35.73
CA ALA A 426 7.90 7.96 -36.43
C ALA A 426 9.31 8.58 -36.51
N GLY A 427 10.31 7.76 -36.20
CA GLY A 427 11.72 8.16 -36.20
C GLY A 427 12.11 9.15 -35.10
N LYS A 428 11.29 9.31 -34.07
CA LYS A 428 11.61 10.14 -32.89
C LYS A 428 11.94 9.26 -31.68
N ASP A 429 12.89 9.75 -30.89
CA ASP A 429 13.16 9.23 -29.55
C ASP A 429 12.18 9.86 -28.54
N TYR A 430 12.02 9.21 -27.39
CA TYR A 430 11.22 9.73 -26.29
C TYR A 430 12.12 10.31 -25.18
N PRO A 431 12.22 11.65 -25.05
CA PRO A 431 13.18 12.27 -24.13
C PRO A 431 12.80 12.16 -22.63
N TRP A 432 11.55 11.79 -22.32
CA TRP A 432 10.99 11.80 -20.97
C TRP A 432 10.82 10.40 -20.38
N GLY A 433 11.30 9.38 -21.08
CA GLY A 433 11.05 7.99 -20.74
C GLY A 433 11.89 7.04 -21.56
N GLY A 434 11.49 5.78 -21.59
CA GLY A 434 12.09 4.80 -22.49
C GLY A 434 11.13 4.38 -23.59
N MET A 435 11.67 4.11 -24.77
CA MET A 435 10.93 3.47 -25.85
C MET A 435 10.66 2.01 -25.47
N VAL A 436 9.41 1.56 -25.60
CA VAL A 436 9.01 0.17 -25.28
C VAL A 436 8.55 -0.60 -26.52
N ALA A 437 8.14 0.11 -27.56
CA ALA A 437 7.85 -0.44 -28.88
C ALA A 437 8.07 0.63 -29.97
N GLU A 438 7.94 0.24 -31.23
CA GLU A 438 7.89 1.22 -32.32
C GLU A 438 6.73 2.21 -32.08
N ASN A 439 7.04 3.51 -32.13
CA ASN A 439 6.09 4.60 -31.85
C ASN A 439 5.46 4.62 -30.45
N LEU A 440 6.01 3.89 -29.49
CA LEU A 440 5.44 3.77 -28.15
C LEU A 440 6.52 3.94 -27.08
N GLY A 441 6.32 4.92 -26.21
CA GLY A 441 7.16 5.18 -25.05
C GLY A 441 6.42 4.95 -23.73
N GLY A 442 7.15 4.75 -22.65
CA GLY A 442 6.64 4.77 -21.28
C GLY A 442 7.29 5.92 -20.51
N PRO A 443 6.51 6.92 -20.02
CA PRO A 443 7.12 8.07 -19.35
C PRO A 443 7.80 7.64 -18.05
N THR A 444 8.99 8.17 -17.78
CA THR A 444 9.70 7.95 -16.51
C THR A 444 8.82 8.40 -15.36
N HIS A 445 8.78 7.61 -14.29
CA HIS A 445 8.00 7.90 -13.10
C HIS A 445 8.64 7.29 -11.86
N GLN A 446 8.15 7.68 -10.68
CA GLN A 446 8.55 7.06 -9.42
C GLN A 446 7.34 6.43 -8.74
N HIS A 447 7.56 5.38 -7.96
CA HIS A 447 6.55 4.78 -7.10
C HIS A 447 7.00 4.93 -5.66
N PHE A 448 6.24 5.65 -4.84
CA PHE A 448 6.57 5.82 -3.42
C PHE A 448 5.44 5.31 -2.54
N PHE A 449 5.79 4.49 -1.56
CA PHE A 449 4.88 3.93 -0.56
C PHE A 449 5.21 4.53 0.80
N ASN A 450 4.23 4.62 1.69
CA ASN A 450 4.47 4.97 3.08
C ASN A 450 3.91 3.92 4.04
N ALA A 451 4.79 3.25 4.77
CA ALA A 451 4.41 2.36 5.86
C ALA A 451 4.32 3.12 7.19
N ARG A 452 3.19 2.98 7.88
CA ARG A 452 2.93 3.53 9.21
C ARG A 452 3.09 2.44 10.26
N LEU A 453 4.04 2.61 11.17
CA LEU A 453 4.36 1.67 12.24
C LEU A 453 4.11 2.35 13.59
N HIS A 454 2.94 2.12 14.18
CA HIS A 454 2.63 2.58 15.53
C HIS A 454 3.33 1.64 16.54
N MET A 455 4.43 2.10 17.10
CA MET A 455 5.35 1.25 17.86
C MET A 455 4.82 0.89 19.24
N MET A 456 5.20 -0.29 19.73
CA MET A 456 4.92 -0.74 21.10
C MET A 456 6.01 -1.71 21.58
N LEU A 457 7.26 -1.41 21.26
CA LEU A 457 8.38 -2.33 21.49
C LEU A 457 8.62 -2.51 23.00
N ASP A 458 8.41 -3.72 23.52
CA ASP A 458 8.44 -4.06 24.95
C ASP A 458 7.65 -3.09 25.87
N GLY A 459 6.66 -2.39 25.32
CA GLY A 459 5.88 -1.37 26.00
C GLY A 459 5.67 -0.12 25.14
N GLU A 460 4.91 0.84 25.67
CA GLU A 460 4.41 1.98 24.89
C GLU A 460 5.41 3.13 24.72
N ALA A 461 6.42 3.23 25.58
CA ALA A 461 7.39 4.33 25.56
C ALA A 461 8.65 3.91 24.77
N ASN A 462 8.75 4.39 23.52
CA ASN A 462 9.82 4.06 22.60
C ASN A 462 10.60 5.31 22.16
N THR A 463 11.79 5.10 21.61
CA THR A 463 12.71 6.13 21.12
C THR A 463 13.32 5.69 19.80
N VAL A 464 13.53 6.63 18.87
CA VAL A 464 14.26 6.36 17.63
C VAL A 464 15.64 6.99 17.69
N THR A 465 16.65 6.21 17.31
CA THR A 465 18.03 6.67 17.15
C THR A 465 18.51 6.42 15.72
N GLU A 466 19.20 7.39 15.14
CA GLU A 466 19.88 7.30 13.85
C GLU A 466 21.34 6.92 14.06
N HIS A 467 21.84 5.97 13.26
CA HIS A 467 23.19 5.42 13.35
C HIS A 467 23.89 5.49 12.01
N GLU A 468 25.20 5.78 12.01
CA GLU A 468 26.04 5.84 10.82
C GLU A 468 27.43 5.26 11.09
N PHE A 469 28.06 4.71 10.04
CA PHE A 469 29.46 4.27 10.08
C PHE A 469 30.39 5.37 9.55
N ARG A 470 31.51 5.61 10.24
CA ARG A 470 32.52 6.61 9.85
C ARG A 470 33.93 6.03 9.97
N PRO A 471 34.82 6.18 8.99
CA PRO A 471 36.21 5.76 9.15
C PRO A 471 36.89 6.59 10.24
N ARG A 472 37.66 5.95 11.12
CA ARG A 472 38.49 6.65 12.10
C ARG A 472 39.78 7.11 11.40
N PRO A 473 40.22 8.37 11.53
CA PRO A 473 41.50 8.81 10.96
C PRO A 473 42.68 7.98 11.47
N TRP A 474 43.79 7.97 10.73
CA TRP A 474 45.05 7.37 11.18
C TRP A 474 45.53 8.05 12.48
N GLY A 475 46.02 7.26 13.43
CA GLY A 475 46.42 7.76 14.74
C GLY A 475 46.90 6.66 15.68
N THR A 476 47.20 7.01 16.94
CA THR A 476 47.62 6.03 17.96
C THR A 476 46.54 5.01 18.30
N ASP A 477 45.27 5.40 18.15
CA ASP A 477 44.06 4.60 18.32
C ASP A 477 43.60 3.90 17.03
N ASN A 478 44.23 4.21 15.89
CA ASN A 478 44.06 3.52 14.61
C ASN A 478 45.39 3.44 13.82
N PRO A 479 46.42 2.75 14.35
CA PRO A 479 47.76 2.77 13.77
C PRO A 479 47.86 2.03 12.42
N TYR A 480 46.84 1.24 12.07
CA TYR A 480 46.78 0.46 10.84
C TYR A 480 45.62 0.85 9.91
N GLY A 481 44.91 1.95 10.21
CA GLY A 481 43.90 2.53 9.32
C GLY A 481 42.61 1.70 9.13
N ASN A 482 42.41 0.63 9.90
CA ASN A 482 41.31 -0.32 9.74
C ASN A 482 40.11 -0.06 10.66
N VAL A 483 40.24 0.82 11.66
CA VAL A 483 39.18 1.12 12.63
C VAL A 483 38.14 2.06 12.02
N PHE A 484 36.86 1.81 12.33
CA PHE A 484 35.75 2.71 12.04
C PHE A 484 34.85 2.83 13.27
N ASP A 485 34.13 3.94 13.36
CA ASP A 485 33.22 4.27 14.44
C ASP A 485 31.77 4.13 14.03
N VAL A 486 30.89 3.98 15.02
CA VAL A 486 29.44 4.12 14.88
C VAL A 486 29.00 5.37 15.62
N THR A 487 28.46 6.34 14.91
CA THR A 487 27.83 7.51 15.53
C THR A 487 26.36 7.22 15.81
N ALA A 488 25.83 7.70 16.92
CA ALA A 488 24.41 7.58 17.26
C ALA A 488 23.81 8.96 17.58
N ARG A 489 22.65 9.28 17.00
CA ARG A 489 21.87 10.49 17.27
C ARG A 489 20.47 10.10 17.71
N THR A 490 20.06 10.54 18.90
CA THR A 490 18.66 10.42 19.33
C THR A 490 17.79 11.44 18.59
N LEU A 491 16.66 10.98 18.07
CA LEU A 491 15.63 11.84 17.51
C LEU A 491 14.66 12.22 18.64
N SER A 492 14.88 13.37 19.27
CA SER A 492 14.11 13.76 20.47
C SER A 492 12.85 14.57 20.16
N ARG A 493 12.77 15.22 18.99
CA ARG A 493 11.61 16.01 18.53
C ARG A 493 11.27 15.75 17.07
N GLU A 494 10.01 15.96 16.72
CA GLU A 494 9.48 15.62 15.39
C GLU A 494 10.17 16.38 14.24
N ARG A 495 10.50 17.66 14.43
CA ARG A 495 11.19 18.45 13.37
C ARG A 495 12.59 17.93 13.06
N ASP A 496 13.22 17.22 14.00
CA ASP A 496 14.51 16.59 13.79
C ASP A 496 14.40 15.20 13.14
N ALA A 497 13.18 14.67 13.00
CA ALA A 497 12.91 13.27 12.72
C ALA A 497 12.41 12.99 11.29
N ALA A 498 12.52 13.96 10.38
CA ALA A 498 12.36 13.79 8.94
C ALA A 498 13.74 13.54 8.31
N ARG A 499 14.09 12.28 8.03
CA ARG A 499 15.47 11.83 7.72
C ARG A 499 15.58 11.08 6.41
N GLU A 500 16.74 11.18 5.78
CA GLU A 500 17.09 10.43 4.57
C GLU A 500 18.06 9.30 4.90
N ALA A 501 17.96 8.19 4.18
CA ALA A 501 18.94 7.12 4.17
C ALA A 501 20.20 7.55 3.42
N ASP A 502 21.35 7.01 3.81
CA ASP A 502 22.63 7.28 3.16
C ASP A 502 23.38 5.97 2.97
N GLY A 503 23.44 5.50 1.73
CA GLY A 503 24.13 4.28 1.36
C GLY A 503 25.65 4.36 1.52
N ARG A 504 26.24 5.56 1.56
CA ARG A 504 27.69 5.74 1.76
C ARG A 504 28.11 5.52 3.21
N THR A 505 27.26 5.91 4.16
CA THR A 505 27.51 5.76 5.60
C THR A 505 26.81 4.54 6.19
N GLY A 506 26.03 3.83 5.37
CA GLY A 506 25.19 2.71 5.81
C GLY A 506 24.16 3.14 6.86
N ARG A 507 23.64 4.37 6.76
CA ARG A 507 22.74 4.96 7.76
C ARG A 507 21.54 4.05 8.02
N TYR A 508 21.23 3.84 9.30
CA TYR A 508 20.09 3.04 9.73
C TYR A 508 19.47 3.59 11.01
N TRP A 509 18.27 3.13 11.35
CA TRP A 509 17.57 3.55 12.56
C TRP A 509 17.34 2.39 13.51
N LYS A 510 17.40 2.65 14.82
CA LYS A 510 16.93 1.73 15.84
C LYS A 510 15.73 2.33 16.56
N ILE A 511 14.64 1.57 16.63
CA ILE A 511 13.53 1.83 17.53
C ILE A 511 13.82 1.03 18.80
N SER A 512 13.88 1.70 19.95
CA SER A 512 14.26 1.08 21.22
C SER A 512 13.31 1.44 22.35
N ASN A 513 13.20 0.55 23.34
CA ASN A 513 12.59 0.87 24.63
C ASN A 513 13.68 1.15 25.67
N PRO A 514 13.89 2.42 26.07
CA PRO A 514 14.95 2.76 27.02
C PRO A 514 14.67 2.25 28.45
N ASN A 515 13.42 1.83 28.74
CA ASN A 515 12.99 1.37 30.06
C ASN A 515 13.18 -0.14 30.25
N ARG A 516 13.66 -0.86 29.23
CA ARG A 516 13.84 -2.31 29.24
C ARG A 516 15.26 -2.65 28.83
N LYS A 517 15.98 -3.33 29.72
CA LYS A 517 17.36 -3.75 29.46
C LYS A 517 17.39 -5.12 28.81
N ASN A 518 18.26 -5.28 27.82
CA ASN A 518 18.59 -6.54 27.18
C ASN A 518 19.64 -7.31 27.99
N SER A 519 19.99 -8.52 27.52
CA SER A 519 20.92 -9.43 28.20
C SER A 519 22.34 -8.85 28.41
N VAL A 520 22.72 -7.82 27.66
CA VAL A 520 24.03 -7.17 27.72
C VAL A 520 23.97 -5.73 28.25
N GLY A 521 22.85 -5.35 28.89
CA GLY A 521 22.70 -4.09 29.61
C GLY A 521 22.27 -2.87 28.79
N GLY A 522 22.14 -3.00 27.46
CA GLY A 522 21.58 -1.95 26.58
C GLY A 522 20.06 -2.00 26.51
N PRO A 523 19.39 -1.02 25.86
CA PRO A 523 17.94 -1.07 25.66
C PRO A 523 17.55 -2.18 24.67
N THR A 524 16.34 -2.73 24.81
CA THR A 524 15.79 -3.61 23.78
C THR A 524 15.44 -2.80 22.53
N ALA A 525 15.74 -3.34 21.35
CA ALA A 525 15.58 -2.59 20.10
C ALA A 525 15.24 -3.46 18.90
N TYR A 526 14.61 -2.84 17.90
CA TYR A 526 14.56 -3.31 16.51
C TYR A 526 15.29 -2.30 15.61
N LYS A 527 16.09 -2.80 14.69
CA LYS A 527 16.77 -2.03 13.65
C LYS A 527 15.91 -1.99 12.39
N LEU A 528 15.56 -0.80 11.93
CA LEU A 528 14.97 -0.57 10.62
C LEU A 528 16.07 -0.44 9.57
N ILE A 529 16.02 -1.31 8.57
CA ILE A 529 16.90 -1.31 7.41
C ILE A 529 16.10 -0.68 6.26
N ALA A 530 16.35 0.60 6.00
CA ALA A 530 15.77 1.32 4.87
C ALA A 530 16.72 1.25 3.66
N HIS A 531 16.15 1.09 2.47
CA HIS A 531 16.90 1.19 1.22
C HIS A 531 17.18 2.66 0.89
N SER A 532 18.39 2.97 0.43
CA SER A 532 18.79 4.32 0.02
C SER A 532 18.42 4.63 -1.43
N ALA A 533 17.20 4.28 -1.84
CA ALA A 533 16.67 4.67 -3.15
C ALA A 533 16.44 6.19 -3.20
N PRO A 534 16.44 6.84 -4.38
CA PRO A 534 16.10 8.27 -4.48
C PRO A 534 14.76 8.58 -3.82
N THR A 535 14.67 9.67 -3.06
CA THR A 535 13.40 10.29 -2.66
C THR A 535 12.75 10.96 -3.88
N MET A 536 11.60 11.61 -3.70
CA MET A 536 10.92 12.29 -4.79
C MET A 536 11.84 13.29 -5.50
N LEU A 537 12.00 13.11 -6.82
CA LEU A 537 12.89 13.91 -7.68
C LEU A 537 12.20 15.16 -8.24
N ALA A 538 10.87 15.20 -8.21
CA ALA A 538 10.14 16.44 -8.51
C ALA A 538 10.66 17.57 -7.63
N GLN A 539 10.76 18.78 -8.19
CA GLN A 539 11.44 19.88 -7.50
C GLN A 539 10.66 20.35 -6.26
N GLU A 540 11.40 20.84 -5.27
CA GLU A 540 10.83 21.51 -4.10
C GLU A 540 9.91 22.67 -4.54
N GLY A 541 8.73 22.76 -3.92
CA GLY A 541 7.76 23.82 -4.20
C GLY A 541 6.83 23.56 -5.39
N CYS A 542 7.01 22.49 -6.17
CA CYS A 542 6.00 22.10 -7.16
C CYS A 542 4.75 21.51 -6.48
N TYR A 543 3.64 21.44 -7.22
CA TYR A 543 2.39 20.90 -6.68
C TYR A 543 2.50 19.43 -6.27
N MET A 544 3.28 18.62 -6.99
CA MET A 544 3.49 17.20 -6.67
C MET A 544 4.22 17.03 -5.34
N THR A 545 5.34 17.73 -5.12
CA THR A 545 6.10 17.63 -3.86
C THR A 545 5.33 18.20 -2.68
N SER A 546 4.54 19.25 -2.90
CA SER A 546 3.71 19.86 -1.88
C SER A 546 2.59 18.91 -1.41
N ARG A 547 2.00 18.12 -2.31
CA ARG A 547 0.99 17.08 -1.98
C ARG A 547 1.62 15.82 -1.41
N GLY A 548 2.74 15.40 -1.99
CA GLY A 548 3.44 14.15 -1.67
C GLY A 548 4.56 14.29 -0.66
N GLY A 549 4.46 15.23 0.28
CA GLY A 549 5.57 15.61 1.16
C GLY A 549 6.20 14.45 1.92
N PHE A 550 5.43 13.39 2.22
CA PHE A 550 5.92 12.18 2.88
C PHE A 550 7.07 11.50 2.10
N ALA A 551 7.07 11.59 0.76
CA ALA A 551 8.06 10.93 -0.10
C ALA A 551 9.35 11.75 -0.30
N THR A 552 9.47 12.93 0.34
CA THR A 552 10.68 13.76 0.29
C THR A 552 11.79 13.31 1.26
N LYS A 553 11.46 12.41 2.21
CA LYS A 553 12.37 11.81 3.19
C LYS A 553 12.03 10.33 3.36
N HIS A 554 13.02 9.50 3.70
CA HIS A 554 12.81 8.07 3.92
C HIS A 554 12.12 7.77 5.26
N ILE A 555 12.40 8.54 6.29
CA ILE A 555 11.90 8.30 7.65
C ILE A 555 11.27 9.55 8.22
N TRP A 556 10.14 9.38 8.88
CA TRP A 556 9.49 10.38 9.72
C TRP A 556 9.14 9.75 11.07
N VAL A 557 9.24 10.51 12.16
CA VAL A 557 8.77 10.06 13.48
C VAL A 557 7.87 11.11 14.07
N THR A 558 6.65 10.72 14.42
CA THR A 558 5.69 11.59 15.11
C THR A 558 5.34 11.02 16.47
N ARG A 559 4.88 11.90 17.36
CA ARG A 559 4.14 11.47 18.53
C ARG A 559 2.81 10.90 18.07
N TYR A 560 2.36 9.80 18.67
CA TYR A 560 1.04 9.25 18.34
C TYR A 560 -0.06 10.26 18.64
N ALA A 561 -0.95 10.43 17.66
CA ALA A 561 -2.23 11.12 17.79
C ALA A 561 -3.32 10.33 17.02
N PRO A 562 -4.55 10.21 17.55
CA PRO A 562 -5.61 9.42 16.90
C PRO A 562 -6.01 9.89 15.50
N ASP A 563 -5.93 11.19 15.23
CA ASP A 563 -6.30 11.82 13.96
C ASP A 563 -5.16 11.84 12.92
N GLU A 564 -3.94 11.46 13.31
CA GLU A 564 -2.77 11.34 12.42
C GLU A 564 -2.69 9.92 11.84
N ARG A 565 -3.54 9.66 10.85
CA ARG A 565 -3.73 8.33 10.25
C ARG A 565 -2.96 8.11 8.96
N TYR A 566 -2.83 9.14 8.12
CA TYR A 566 -2.37 8.99 6.74
C TYR A 566 -1.23 9.93 6.36
N ALA A 567 -0.24 9.42 5.65
CA ALA A 567 0.97 10.17 5.34
C ALA A 567 0.76 11.41 4.46
N SER A 568 -0.28 11.41 3.62
CA SER A 568 -0.68 12.56 2.77
C SER A 568 -1.86 13.37 3.33
N GLY A 569 -2.36 13.03 4.52
CA GLY A 569 -3.56 13.62 5.09
C GLY A 569 -4.86 12.88 4.73
N GLU A 570 -5.98 13.41 5.21
CA GLU A 570 -7.29 12.72 5.14
C GLU A 570 -7.79 12.54 3.71
N PHE A 571 -7.69 13.59 2.89
CA PHE A 571 -8.24 13.63 1.53
C PHE A 571 -7.23 14.29 0.58
N PRO A 572 -6.28 13.54 -0.01
CA PRO A 572 -5.26 14.10 -0.90
C PRO A 572 -5.79 14.45 -2.30
N ASN A 573 -6.92 13.90 -2.73
CA ASN A 573 -7.53 14.20 -4.03
C ASN A 573 -7.77 15.71 -4.16
N GLN A 574 -7.16 16.37 -5.15
CA GLN A 574 -7.23 17.83 -5.35
C GLN A 574 -6.79 18.70 -4.14
N HIS A 575 -6.16 18.14 -3.11
CA HIS A 575 -5.60 18.92 -2.01
C HIS A 575 -4.47 19.82 -2.52
N ALA A 576 -4.35 21.04 -2.00
CA ALA A 576 -3.33 22.01 -2.44
C ALA A 576 -1.89 21.70 -1.97
N GLY A 577 -1.71 20.58 -1.26
CA GLY A 577 -0.49 20.21 -0.56
C GLY A 577 -0.34 20.76 0.87
N GLY A 578 0.69 20.29 1.56
CA GLY A 578 1.07 20.68 2.92
C GLY A 578 0.37 19.94 4.06
N ASP A 579 -0.49 18.96 3.79
CA ASP A 579 -1.11 18.10 4.82
C ASP A 579 -0.26 16.85 5.10
N GLY A 580 -0.70 15.99 6.03
CA GLY A 580 0.00 14.74 6.35
C GLY A 580 1.31 14.96 7.10
N LEU A 581 2.35 14.18 6.79
CA LEU A 581 3.61 14.17 7.55
C LEU A 581 4.28 15.55 7.70
N PRO A 582 4.40 16.39 6.64
CA PRO A 582 4.95 17.74 6.80
C PRO A 582 4.23 18.57 7.86
N LYS A 583 2.89 18.48 7.94
CA LYS A 583 2.08 19.16 8.95
C LYS A 583 2.23 18.53 10.32
N TYR A 584 2.26 17.20 10.40
CA TYR A 584 2.33 16.48 11.67
C TYR A 584 3.64 16.81 12.39
N VAL A 585 4.79 16.75 11.69
CA VAL A 585 6.08 17.05 12.31
C VAL A 585 6.28 18.53 12.66
N ALA A 586 5.52 19.43 12.03
CA ALA A 586 5.59 20.86 12.33
C ALA A 586 5.17 21.18 13.78
N GLN A 587 4.36 20.31 14.41
CA GLN A 587 3.96 20.40 15.82
C GLN A 587 5.14 20.27 16.79
N ASN A 588 6.25 19.66 16.36
CA ASN A 588 7.52 19.58 17.09
C ASN A 588 7.41 18.99 18.50
N ARG A 589 6.51 18.03 18.68
CA ARG A 589 6.28 17.33 19.95
C ARG A 589 7.52 16.55 20.35
N ALA A 590 7.63 16.23 21.64
CA ALA A 590 8.66 15.32 22.11
C ALA A 590 8.33 13.89 21.67
N ILE A 591 9.34 13.17 21.19
CA ILE A 591 9.23 11.78 20.68
C ILE A 591 10.25 10.83 21.34
N GLU A 592 11.11 11.32 22.23
CA GLU A 592 12.00 10.48 23.02
C GLU A 592 11.28 9.91 24.24
N ASN A 593 11.34 8.59 24.39
CA ASN A 593 10.67 7.81 25.43
C ASN A 593 9.15 8.06 25.48
N GLN A 594 8.50 7.99 24.31
CA GLN A 594 7.09 8.33 24.13
C GLN A 594 6.35 7.28 23.30
N ASP A 595 5.01 7.36 23.28
CA ASP A 595 4.19 6.62 22.30
C ASP A 595 4.34 7.25 20.92
N ILE A 596 5.05 6.58 20.02
CA ILE A 596 5.49 7.12 18.74
C ILE A 596 4.98 6.31 17.56
N VAL A 597 4.89 6.99 16.41
CA VAL A 597 4.65 6.37 15.12
C VAL A 597 5.88 6.61 14.24
N VAL A 598 6.44 5.53 13.72
CA VAL A 598 7.49 5.58 12.69
C VAL A 598 6.82 5.45 11.33
N TRP A 599 7.12 6.39 10.44
CA TRP A 599 6.61 6.39 9.08
C TRP A 599 7.79 6.21 8.13
N HIS A 600 7.75 5.16 7.33
CA HIS A 600 8.83 4.86 6.38
C HIS A 600 8.33 5.02 4.96
N SER A 601 8.91 5.98 4.24
CA SER A 601 8.74 6.15 2.82
C SER A 601 9.84 5.41 2.06
N PHE A 602 9.43 4.58 1.10
CA PHE A 602 10.31 3.77 0.26
C PHE A 602 9.71 3.64 -1.13
N GLY A 603 10.50 3.25 -2.13
CA GLY A 603 10.03 3.29 -3.49
C GLY A 603 11.09 2.95 -4.54
N ALA A 604 10.69 3.08 -5.80
CA ALA A 604 11.52 2.87 -6.97
C ALA A 604 11.41 4.06 -7.94
N THR A 605 12.45 4.26 -8.74
CA THR A 605 12.46 5.17 -9.88
C THR A 605 12.51 4.32 -11.14
N HIS A 606 11.48 4.44 -11.96
CA HIS A 606 11.23 3.53 -13.07
C HIS A 606 11.41 4.25 -14.41
N VAL A 607 12.40 3.82 -15.17
CA VAL A 607 12.56 4.17 -16.58
C VAL A 607 12.09 2.95 -17.38
N CYS A 608 10.94 3.08 -18.04
CA CYS A 608 10.34 1.97 -18.76
C CYS A 608 11.26 1.43 -19.86
N ARG A 609 11.21 0.13 -20.10
CA ARG A 609 11.99 -0.58 -21.12
C ARG A 609 11.11 -1.54 -21.93
N PRO A 610 11.56 -2.04 -23.08
CA PRO A 610 10.78 -2.98 -23.89
C PRO A 610 10.30 -4.22 -23.13
N GLU A 611 11.08 -4.71 -22.15
CA GLU A 611 10.73 -5.85 -21.31
C GLU A 611 9.52 -5.59 -20.41
N ASP A 612 9.13 -4.33 -20.19
CA ASP A 612 8.00 -3.97 -19.34
C ASP A 612 6.66 -3.95 -20.09
N PHE A 613 6.68 -4.19 -21.41
CA PHE A 613 5.49 -4.13 -22.26
C PHE A 613 5.33 -5.41 -23.10
N PRO A 614 4.13 -5.99 -23.23
CA PRO A 614 2.81 -5.44 -22.88
C PRO A 614 2.37 -5.56 -21.42
N VAL A 615 3.08 -6.34 -20.60
CA VAL A 615 2.85 -6.48 -19.16
C VAL A 615 4.22 -6.54 -18.49
N MET A 616 4.40 -5.75 -17.45
CA MET A 616 5.64 -5.58 -16.73
C MET A 616 5.95 -6.79 -15.85
N PRO A 617 7.16 -7.36 -15.91
CA PRO A 617 7.63 -8.31 -14.90
C PRO A 617 7.69 -7.63 -13.52
N VAL A 618 7.52 -8.42 -12.45
CA VAL A 618 7.46 -7.88 -11.09
C VAL A 618 8.76 -7.13 -10.71
N GLU A 619 8.61 -5.87 -10.29
CA GLU A 619 9.61 -5.10 -9.56
C GLU A 619 9.33 -5.14 -8.05
N TYR A 620 10.39 -5.16 -7.22
CA TYR A 620 10.30 -5.35 -5.78
C TYR A 620 10.87 -4.15 -5.02
N VAL A 621 10.10 -3.62 -4.07
CA VAL A 621 10.55 -2.62 -3.10
C VAL A 621 10.07 -2.98 -1.71
N GLY A 622 10.67 -2.42 -0.65
CA GLY A 622 10.26 -2.77 0.70
C GLY A 622 11.26 -2.33 1.76
N PHE A 623 11.16 -2.96 2.93
CA PHE A 623 12.10 -2.75 4.04
C PHE A 623 12.05 -3.92 5.03
N THR A 624 13.01 -3.92 5.96
CA THR A 624 13.10 -4.94 7.01
C THR A 624 13.29 -4.31 8.39
N LEU A 625 12.57 -4.82 9.39
CA LEU A 625 12.86 -4.60 10.80
C LEU A 625 13.50 -5.87 11.38
N LYS A 626 14.69 -5.74 11.96
CA LYS A 626 15.40 -6.85 12.60
C LYS A 626 15.55 -6.65 14.10
N PRO A 627 15.39 -7.67 14.95
CA PRO A 627 15.69 -7.55 16.36
C PRO A 627 17.17 -7.17 16.56
N ASN A 628 17.45 -6.23 17.46
CA ASN A 628 18.80 -5.79 17.80
C ASN A 628 18.91 -5.67 19.32
N GLY A 629 19.29 -6.76 19.99
CA GLY A 629 19.23 -6.84 21.45
C GLY A 629 17.80 -6.86 21.99
N PHE A 630 16.81 -7.29 21.19
CA PHE A 630 15.49 -7.62 21.70
C PHE A 630 15.54 -8.95 22.47
N PHE A 631 16.06 -10.01 21.83
CA PHE A 631 16.29 -11.31 22.45
C PHE A 631 17.63 -11.39 23.20
N ALA A 632 17.75 -12.35 24.11
CA ALA A 632 19.00 -12.59 24.83
C ALA A 632 20.07 -13.27 23.97
N GLU A 633 19.64 -14.10 23.02
CA GLU A 633 20.43 -14.86 22.06
C GLU A 633 19.63 -15.06 20.76
N ASN A 634 20.11 -15.90 19.84
CA ASN A 634 19.36 -16.24 18.63
C ASN A 634 18.02 -16.90 19.02
N PRO A 635 16.85 -16.31 18.68
CA PRO A 635 15.55 -16.84 19.11
C PRO A 635 15.13 -18.13 18.38
N ALA A 636 15.95 -18.60 17.43
CA ALA A 636 15.69 -19.79 16.63
C ALA A 636 16.60 -20.98 17.00
N MET A 637 17.20 -20.97 18.20
CA MET A 637 18.06 -22.06 18.68
C MET A 637 17.28 -23.31 19.10
N ASP A 638 15.98 -23.16 19.41
CA ASP A 638 15.08 -24.25 19.83
C ASP A 638 14.43 -24.99 18.66
N LEU A 639 14.62 -24.51 17.42
CA LEU A 639 14.09 -25.18 16.25
C LEU A 639 14.75 -26.55 16.04
N PRO A 640 14.01 -27.56 15.55
CA PRO A 640 14.55 -28.89 15.32
C PRO A 640 15.48 -28.94 14.10
N PRO A 641 16.52 -29.79 14.11
CA PRO A 641 17.29 -30.13 12.92
C PRO A 641 16.43 -30.95 11.96
N ASP A 642 15.84 -30.33 10.94
CA ASP A 642 14.97 -31.04 10.01
C ASP A 642 15.65 -31.32 8.66
N ARG A 643 15.70 -32.61 8.29
CA ARG A 643 15.98 -33.07 6.92
C ARG A 643 14.66 -33.37 6.22
N ASN A 644 14.39 -32.69 5.10
CA ASN A 644 13.22 -32.99 4.29
C ASN A 644 13.41 -34.31 3.52
N ALA A 645 12.71 -35.37 3.94
CA ALA A 645 12.78 -36.70 3.32
C ALA A 645 12.16 -36.75 1.90
N ALA A 646 11.40 -35.74 1.49
CA ALA A 646 10.88 -35.63 0.13
C ALA A 646 11.95 -35.12 -0.86
N SER A 647 13.03 -34.49 -0.37
CA SER A 647 14.13 -34.03 -1.23
C SER A 647 14.83 -35.21 -1.92
N ARG A 648 15.16 -35.03 -3.20
CA ARG A 648 15.86 -36.02 -4.04
C ARG A 648 17.16 -35.42 -4.55
N ASP A 649 18.25 -36.18 -4.51
CA ASP A 649 19.47 -35.84 -5.26
C ASP A 649 19.24 -36.26 -6.71
N ASN A 650 19.65 -35.42 -7.66
CA ASN A 650 19.60 -35.72 -9.10
C ASN A 650 20.77 -36.60 -9.56
N ARG A 651 21.68 -36.98 -8.63
CA ARG A 651 22.77 -37.94 -8.81
C ARG A 651 22.48 -39.21 -8.00
N ASP A 652 22.97 -40.36 -8.44
CA ASP A 652 22.67 -41.66 -7.84
C ASP A 652 22.96 -41.76 -6.32
N LYS A 653 21.90 -42.12 -5.58
CA LYS A 653 21.71 -42.74 -4.23
C LYS A 653 22.69 -42.59 -3.04
N ASN A 654 23.81 -41.87 -3.09
CA ASN A 654 24.65 -41.65 -1.91
C ASN A 654 24.56 -40.19 -1.44
N SER A 655 23.52 -39.85 -0.65
CA SER A 655 23.36 -38.51 -0.08
C SER A 655 24.32 -38.28 1.09
N CYS A 656 25.08 -37.18 1.06
CA CYS A 656 26.05 -36.78 2.09
C CYS A 656 25.45 -36.22 3.41
N CYS A 657 24.13 -36.24 3.58
CA CYS A 657 23.47 -35.79 4.81
C CYS A 657 22.99 -37.01 5.62
N GLY A 658 23.94 -37.79 6.15
CA GLY A 658 23.70 -38.94 7.00
C GLY A 658 24.53 -38.83 8.26
#